data_AF-A0A6J6KCY1-F1
#
_entry.id   AF-A0A6J6KCY1-F1
#
_cell.length_a   1.000
_cell.length_b   1.000
_cell.length_c   1.000
_cell.angle_alpha   90.00
_cell.angle_beta   90.00
_cell.angle_gamma   90.00
#
_symmetry.space_group_name_H-M   'P 1'
#
loop_
_entity.id
_entity.type
_entity.pdbx_description
1 polymer ?
#
loop_
_entity_poly.entity_id
_entity_poly.type
_entity_poly.pdbx_seq_one_letter_code
_entity_poly.pdbx_strand_id
1 'polypeptide(L)'
;MGKPQRRRIALVLLVVSAVLVPLTQTDPPKASANNLPPLGVIIRGHGNGHGRGLSQFGAFAWATRLGSTWQNIIEFYYGGGGRTLTTLTAADAGATPGGVMSVRLELHDGKQVAVVSDTKNLAWTGKSGTYGAMIARPVSANTYDVYASANNTCGGSSGTPSGFTLIGDNVRGPVDFVTTNGSNPAAAAPTDLVGVCEPATSATKARIRYYRGGIRATVDGVNNHRVVNLVTIESYLRGVVPRESPAGWGDAAGGLGMHALRAQAVAARSYSLSEARYSYAKTCDTQNCQVYGGAALRTVGSSSSSVLEDSRTDRAIAETAGYVVKDSRNTISRTEFTSSNGGRTAGGTFPAKIDNGDITADAALQNWTRFISAAELQKMYPSIGVFLNLTTAHDGLGGDFNGYTTSVTITGTAGSVTRTGWNFRGDFDLFAPWYAATPVAPADPAAAPVGSILFIGDSVSESIATEFNNMVTPAFPSMTYQACAGRGMAGADCLFTVAAPQIDLDGVGIANALPAPAIAIVALGYNDDPNTFEAEVHQMLSALSSKAVQRIIFVNMSTRATSRNYARSNQILANVAATNPTVTVLDWNAASSAQPQWRWFDNSSLCCWVHLSNSGQVEFTQFLRTQLDALRAQGLLPTTAPTAALIPGLPLAEKHRGAMVVSVQKKLNAVMNLKGSKRLATDGDFGKGTVKAVKAFQASVSLPQTGTVDRTTWDAMGLATRSDLAVLRVGSRHPAVSSVQRALAKVLRKKIPTTGLFSSSLVQDVKLYQKRAGFKQSGRVGPQTWASLMLAAASLK
;
A
#
# COMPACT_ATOMS: atom_id res chain seq x y z
N MET A 1 -50.13 -35.59 -100.74
CA MET A 1 -50.06 -34.13 -100.53
C MET A 1 -51.06 -33.81 -99.43
N GLY A 2 -50.78 -33.31 -98.23
CA GLY A 2 -49.65 -32.65 -97.61
C GLY A 2 -50.25 -31.83 -96.45
N LYS A 3 -49.56 -31.77 -95.30
CA LYS A 3 -49.77 -30.91 -94.10
C LYS A 3 -50.53 -31.50 -92.90
N PRO A 4 -50.12 -31.09 -91.67
CA PRO A 4 -49.73 -32.01 -90.61
C PRO A 4 -50.77 -32.22 -89.50
N GLN A 5 -50.70 -33.40 -88.86
CA GLN A 5 -51.60 -33.86 -87.81
C GLN A 5 -51.38 -33.12 -86.48
N ARG A 6 -52.46 -32.49 -85.98
CA ARG A 6 -52.63 -32.06 -84.59
C ARG A 6 -53.06 -33.27 -83.75
N ARG A 7 -52.37 -33.56 -82.65
CA ARG A 7 -52.88 -34.43 -81.57
C ARG A 7 -52.92 -33.65 -80.25
N ARG A 8 -54.11 -33.64 -79.66
CA ARG A 8 -54.42 -33.18 -78.31
C ARG A 8 -53.82 -34.18 -77.30
N ILE A 9 -53.23 -33.69 -76.22
CA ILE A 9 -52.94 -34.50 -75.02
C ILE A 9 -53.47 -33.73 -73.81
N ALA A 10 -54.23 -34.46 -72.98
CA ALA A 10 -54.87 -34.03 -71.77
C ALA A 10 -53.88 -33.88 -70.61
N LEU A 11 -54.18 -32.93 -69.73
CA LEU A 11 -53.44 -32.50 -68.55
C LEU A 11 -53.43 -33.61 -67.47
N VAL A 12 -52.24 -34.03 -67.01
CA VAL A 12 -52.07 -34.91 -65.85
C VAL A 12 -51.56 -34.07 -64.67
N LEU A 13 -52.34 -34.05 -63.58
CA LEU A 13 -51.96 -33.55 -62.27
C LEU A 13 -50.93 -34.48 -61.63
N LEU A 14 -49.78 -33.95 -61.24
CA LEU A 14 -48.76 -34.65 -60.47
C LEU A 14 -48.55 -33.92 -59.13
N VAL A 15 -48.89 -34.62 -58.05
CA VAL A 15 -48.76 -34.18 -56.66
C VAL A 15 -47.27 -34.14 -56.30
N VAL A 16 -46.76 -32.98 -55.89
CA VAL A 16 -45.41 -32.83 -55.33
C VAL A 16 -45.55 -32.69 -53.80
N SER A 17 -45.01 -33.67 -53.08
CA SER A 17 -44.90 -33.65 -51.62
C SER A 17 -43.94 -32.55 -51.16
N ALA A 18 -44.43 -31.57 -50.40
CA ALA A 18 -43.60 -30.58 -49.73
C ALA A 18 -42.98 -31.18 -48.47
N VAL A 19 -41.66 -31.38 -48.49
CA VAL A 19 -40.87 -31.72 -47.29
C VAL A 19 -40.73 -30.46 -46.44
N LEU A 20 -41.38 -30.42 -45.27
CA LEU A 20 -41.07 -29.43 -44.23
C LEU A 20 -39.71 -29.77 -43.61
N VAL A 21 -38.71 -28.93 -43.88
CA VAL A 21 -37.46 -28.90 -43.11
C VAL A 21 -37.72 -28.10 -41.83
N PRO A 22 -37.51 -28.64 -40.61
CA PRO A 22 -37.58 -27.84 -39.41
C PRO A 22 -36.43 -26.82 -39.43
N LEU A 23 -36.78 -25.53 -39.41
CA LEU A 23 -35.84 -24.46 -39.11
C LEU A 23 -35.33 -24.69 -37.69
N THR A 24 -34.13 -25.24 -37.55
CA THR A 24 -33.38 -25.16 -36.30
C THR A 24 -33.06 -23.68 -36.09
N GLN A 25 -33.78 -23.03 -35.17
CA GLN A 25 -33.31 -21.78 -34.58
C GLN A 25 -31.98 -22.11 -33.89
N THR A 26 -30.88 -21.78 -34.56
CA THR A 26 -29.60 -21.68 -33.86
C THR A 26 -29.72 -20.50 -32.93
N ASP A 27 -29.69 -20.75 -31.63
CA ASP A 27 -29.47 -19.69 -30.64
C ASP A 27 -28.32 -18.80 -31.14
N PRO A 28 -28.43 -17.46 -31.05
CA PRO A 28 -27.32 -16.59 -31.41
C PRO A 28 -26.09 -17.05 -30.64
N PRO A 29 -24.90 -17.07 -31.28
CA PRO A 29 -23.68 -17.51 -30.61
C PRO A 29 -23.54 -16.72 -29.31
N LYS A 30 -23.52 -17.42 -28.17
CA LYS A 30 -23.13 -16.81 -26.89
C LYS A 30 -21.79 -16.14 -27.12
N ALA A 31 -21.74 -14.82 -26.95
CA ALA A 31 -20.50 -14.07 -27.02
C ALA A 31 -19.50 -14.73 -26.06
N SER A 32 -18.41 -15.27 -26.61
CA SER A 32 -17.31 -15.80 -25.82
C SER A 32 -16.77 -14.68 -24.92
N ALA A 33 -16.47 -15.01 -23.66
CA ALA A 33 -15.93 -14.10 -22.64
C ALA A 33 -14.60 -13.40 -23.07
N ASN A 34 -14.00 -13.78 -24.19
CA ASN A 34 -12.73 -13.25 -24.69
C ASN A 34 -12.77 -11.83 -25.33
N ASN A 35 -13.94 -11.18 -25.41
CA ASN A 35 -14.10 -9.91 -26.15
C ASN A 35 -14.37 -8.66 -25.30
N LEU A 36 -14.41 -8.75 -23.97
CA LEU A 36 -14.59 -7.56 -23.15
C LEU A 36 -13.26 -6.91 -22.77
N PRO A 37 -13.17 -5.57 -22.83
CA PRO A 37 -12.02 -4.82 -22.32
C PRO A 37 -11.71 -5.20 -20.86
N PRO A 38 -10.44 -5.51 -20.54
CA PRO A 38 -10.02 -5.75 -19.16
C PRO A 38 -10.16 -4.48 -18.30
N LEU A 39 -10.34 -4.67 -16.99
CA LEU A 39 -10.42 -3.57 -16.02
C LEU A 39 -9.07 -2.84 -15.85
N GLY A 40 -7.98 -3.50 -16.25
CA GLY A 40 -6.61 -3.04 -16.11
C GLY A 40 -5.67 -4.23 -16.08
N VAL A 41 -4.48 -4.02 -15.55
CA VAL A 41 -3.45 -5.05 -15.40
C VAL A 41 -2.87 -5.04 -13.99
N ILE A 42 -2.59 -6.23 -13.48
CA ILE A 42 -1.73 -6.41 -12.31
C ILE A 42 -0.32 -6.62 -12.83
N ILE A 43 0.57 -5.71 -12.43
CA ILE A 43 2.00 -5.79 -12.67
C ILE A 43 2.63 -6.47 -11.45
N ARG A 44 3.31 -7.59 -11.68
CA ARG A 44 4.18 -8.23 -10.67
C ARG A 44 5.61 -8.08 -11.12
N GLY A 45 6.44 -7.53 -10.25
CA GLY A 45 7.82 -7.25 -10.59
C GLY A 45 8.81 -7.51 -9.47
N HIS A 46 10.08 -7.44 -9.86
CA HIS A 46 11.24 -7.68 -9.01
C HIS A 46 12.16 -6.47 -9.00
N GLY A 47 12.91 -6.33 -7.92
CA GLY A 47 13.96 -5.34 -7.74
C GLY A 47 13.48 -3.92 -7.53
N ASN A 48 14.43 -3.06 -7.22
CA ASN A 48 14.24 -1.63 -7.04
C ASN A 48 15.45 -0.87 -7.59
N GLY A 49 15.23 -0.13 -8.68
CA GLY A 49 16.27 0.53 -9.47
C GLY A 49 16.59 -0.22 -10.76
N HIS A 50 17.82 -0.08 -11.25
CA HIS A 50 18.20 -0.52 -12.59
C HIS A 50 18.77 -1.92 -12.70
N GLY A 51 19.06 -2.59 -11.58
CA GLY A 51 19.56 -3.97 -11.63
C GLY A 51 21.00 -4.15 -12.10
N ARG A 52 21.60 -3.14 -12.74
CA ARG A 52 23.00 -3.13 -13.17
C ARG A 52 23.97 -3.01 -11.97
N GLY A 53 25.02 -3.83 -12.00
CA GLY A 53 26.10 -3.84 -11.01
C GLY A 53 25.65 -4.25 -9.60
N LEU A 54 26.23 -3.63 -8.57
CA LEU A 54 26.04 -4.06 -7.18
C LEU A 54 24.61 -3.83 -6.70
N SER A 55 23.95 -4.89 -6.17
CA SER A 55 22.75 -4.72 -5.35
C SER A 55 23.16 -4.36 -3.92
N GLN A 56 22.61 -3.29 -3.37
CA GLN A 56 22.92 -2.85 -2.01
C GLN A 56 22.40 -3.84 -0.96
N PHE A 57 21.13 -4.24 -1.10
CA PHE A 57 20.56 -5.30 -0.26
C PHE A 57 21.22 -6.65 -0.53
N GLY A 58 21.58 -6.93 -1.78
CA GLY A 58 22.29 -8.16 -2.15
C GLY A 58 23.67 -8.23 -1.50
N ALA A 59 24.49 -7.18 -1.58
CA ALA A 59 25.79 -7.08 -0.91
C ALA A 59 25.65 -7.24 0.61
N PHE A 60 24.62 -6.64 1.21
CA PHE A 60 24.32 -6.79 2.63
C PHE A 60 24.03 -8.24 3.02
N ALA A 61 23.20 -8.95 2.25
CA ALA A 61 22.89 -10.35 2.50
C ALA A 61 24.03 -11.30 2.15
N TRP A 62 24.81 -11.02 1.09
CA TRP A 62 26.07 -11.72 0.82
C TRP A 62 27.00 -11.67 2.02
N ALA A 63 27.13 -10.51 2.65
CA ALA A 63 27.95 -10.33 3.85
C ALA A 63 27.33 -11.02 5.09
N THR A 64 26.06 -10.75 5.39
CA THR A 64 25.45 -11.10 6.69
C THR A 64 24.78 -12.47 6.75
N ARG A 65 24.42 -13.04 5.59
CA ARG A 65 23.72 -14.34 5.49
C ARG A 65 24.57 -15.41 4.80
N LEU A 66 25.41 -14.99 3.86
CA LEU A 66 26.26 -15.89 3.08
C LEU A 66 27.76 -15.79 3.45
N GLY A 67 28.12 -14.94 4.42
CA GLY A 67 29.47 -14.85 4.97
C GLY A 67 30.55 -14.38 3.99
N SER A 68 30.17 -13.69 2.91
CA SER A 68 31.11 -13.27 1.87
C SER A 68 31.92 -12.04 2.25
N THR A 69 33.21 -12.05 1.87
CA THR A 69 34.09 -10.89 1.99
C THR A 69 33.72 -9.80 0.99
N TRP A 70 34.21 -8.58 1.21
CA TRP A 70 33.91 -7.46 0.33
C TRP A 70 34.56 -7.63 -1.05
N GLN A 71 35.73 -8.30 -1.12
CA GLN A 71 36.41 -8.63 -2.37
C GLN A 71 35.57 -9.60 -3.20
N ASN A 72 35.03 -10.65 -2.57
CA ASN A 72 34.17 -11.62 -3.25
C ASN A 72 32.87 -10.97 -3.73
N ILE A 73 32.32 -10.03 -2.95
CA ILE A 73 31.15 -9.25 -3.36
C ILE A 73 31.46 -8.39 -4.60
N ILE A 74 32.59 -7.68 -4.62
CA ILE A 74 33.03 -6.88 -5.78
C ILE A 74 33.26 -7.77 -7.00
N GLU A 75 33.95 -8.90 -6.85
CA GLU A 75 34.21 -9.85 -7.93
C GLU A 75 32.91 -10.45 -8.50
N PHE A 76 31.94 -10.75 -7.63
CA PHE A 76 30.62 -11.22 -8.07
C PHE A 76 29.93 -10.19 -8.98
N TYR A 77 29.82 -8.93 -8.54
CA TYR A 77 29.06 -7.90 -9.26
C TYR A 77 29.79 -7.30 -10.47
N TYR A 78 31.11 -7.12 -10.38
CA TYR A 78 31.88 -6.37 -11.36
C TYR A 78 32.97 -7.18 -12.06
N GLY A 79 33.26 -8.40 -11.57
CA GLY A 79 34.22 -9.31 -12.19
C GLY A 79 33.72 -9.93 -13.49
N GLY A 80 34.65 -10.51 -14.23
CA GLY A 80 34.44 -11.03 -15.59
C GLY A 80 34.73 -10.01 -16.70
N GLY A 81 34.91 -10.49 -17.92
CA GLY A 81 35.30 -9.65 -19.07
C GLY A 81 36.68 -9.01 -18.93
N GLY A 82 37.58 -9.63 -18.15
CA GLY A 82 38.93 -9.12 -17.86
C GLY A 82 38.98 -7.97 -16.85
N ARG A 83 37.88 -7.69 -16.14
CA ARG A 83 37.86 -6.70 -15.06
C ARG A 83 38.50 -7.26 -13.80
N THR A 84 39.21 -6.41 -13.07
CA THR A 84 39.92 -6.77 -11.84
C THR A 84 39.76 -5.72 -10.75
N LEU A 85 39.69 -6.17 -9.50
CA LEU A 85 39.87 -5.33 -8.33
C LEU A 85 41.36 -5.03 -8.16
N THR A 86 41.74 -3.76 -8.16
CA THR A 86 43.13 -3.31 -8.05
C THR A 86 43.21 -1.98 -7.27
N THR A 87 44.42 -1.49 -7.04
CA THR A 87 44.65 -0.19 -6.39
C THR A 87 44.94 0.89 -7.43
N LEU A 88 44.63 2.14 -7.06
CA LEU A 88 45.04 3.31 -7.82
C LEU A 88 46.57 3.39 -7.91
N THR A 89 47.04 3.69 -9.12
CA THR A 89 48.44 3.91 -9.46
C THR A 89 48.72 5.40 -9.63
N ALA A 90 49.99 5.80 -9.69
CA ALA A 90 50.36 7.18 -9.99
C ALA A 90 49.84 7.66 -11.36
N ALA A 91 49.68 6.76 -12.33
CA ALA A 91 49.08 7.09 -13.63
C ALA A 91 47.59 7.43 -13.52
N ASP A 92 46.88 6.86 -12.54
CA ASP A 92 45.47 7.17 -12.28
C ASP A 92 45.27 8.55 -11.65
N ALA A 93 46.35 9.23 -11.21
CA ALA A 93 46.27 10.63 -10.80
C ALA A 93 45.78 11.53 -11.95
N GLY A 94 45.96 11.13 -13.22
CA GLY A 94 45.34 11.82 -14.37
C GLY A 94 43.81 11.72 -14.39
N ALA A 95 43.25 10.66 -13.80
CA ALA A 95 41.80 10.50 -13.62
C ALA A 95 41.25 11.40 -12.50
N THR A 96 42.10 12.12 -11.75
CA THR A 96 41.73 13.18 -10.79
C THR A 96 42.80 14.26 -10.82
N PRO A 97 42.76 15.27 -11.71
CA PRO A 97 43.81 16.28 -11.77
C PRO A 97 44.12 16.87 -10.38
N GLY A 98 45.30 16.58 -9.84
CA GLY A 98 45.72 16.98 -8.48
C GLY A 98 45.14 16.17 -7.30
N GLY A 99 44.52 15.01 -7.53
CA GLY A 99 43.86 14.20 -6.50
C GLY A 99 42.51 14.73 -6.02
N VAL A 100 41.91 15.65 -6.79
CA VAL A 100 40.68 16.35 -6.42
C VAL A 100 39.48 15.82 -7.21
N MET A 101 38.44 15.42 -6.49
CA MET A 101 37.10 15.18 -7.00
C MET A 101 36.34 16.51 -7.09
N SER A 102 35.73 16.78 -8.25
CA SER A 102 34.95 18.00 -8.51
C SER A 102 33.47 17.67 -8.69
N VAL A 103 32.64 18.21 -7.80
CA VAL A 103 31.20 17.93 -7.72
C VAL A 103 30.41 19.19 -8.01
N ARG A 104 29.65 19.24 -9.11
CA ARG A 104 28.68 20.32 -9.36
C ARG A 104 27.58 20.28 -8.30
N LEU A 105 27.30 21.43 -7.69
CA LEU A 105 26.21 21.59 -6.73
C LEU A 105 24.99 22.21 -7.43
N GLU A 106 24.07 21.38 -7.92
CA GLU A 106 23.02 21.80 -8.85
C GLU A 106 22.05 22.83 -8.23
N LEU A 107 21.81 22.77 -6.92
CA LEU A 107 20.93 23.73 -6.22
C LEU A 107 21.40 25.19 -6.36
N HIS A 108 22.69 25.41 -6.65
CA HIS A 108 23.32 26.73 -6.74
C HIS A 108 23.54 27.21 -8.18
N ASP A 109 23.08 26.47 -9.18
CA ASP A 109 23.24 26.87 -10.57
C ASP A 109 22.60 28.24 -10.85
N GLY A 110 23.34 29.11 -11.54
CA GLY A 110 22.89 30.45 -11.91
C GLY A 110 22.74 31.44 -10.74
N LYS A 111 23.14 31.08 -9.52
CA LYS A 111 23.04 31.93 -8.32
C LYS A 111 24.42 32.46 -7.93
N GLN A 112 24.44 33.57 -7.17
CA GLN A 112 25.65 33.92 -6.42
C GLN A 112 25.87 32.91 -5.30
N VAL A 113 27.12 32.54 -5.04
CA VAL A 113 27.45 31.58 -3.98
C VAL A 113 27.77 32.32 -2.70
N ALA A 114 27.06 31.99 -1.63
CA ALA A 114 27.32 32.49 -0.29
C ALA A 114 27.85 31.34 0.58
N VAL A 115 29.01 31.57 1.20
CA VAL A 115 29.67 30.62 2.08
C VAL A 115 29.86 31.20 3.48
N VAL A 116 29.93 30.31 4.47
CA VAL A 116 30.12 30.65 5.89
C VAL A 116 31.20 29.76 6.51
N SER A 117 31.88 30.31 7.52
CA SER A 117 32.71 29.55 8.46
C SER A 117 32.32 29.94 9.88
N ASP A 118 32.02 28.96 10.72
CA ASP A 118 31.70 29.20 12.13
C ASP A 118 32.94 29.55 12.95
N THR A 119 34.12 29.11 12.48
CA THR A 119 35.43 29.44 13.08
C THR A 119 36.00 30.76 12.55
N LYS A 120 35.26 31.48 11.68
CA LYS A 120 35.62 32.80 11.13
C LYS A 120 36.99 32.83 10.45
N ASN A 121 37.32 31.75 9.75
CA ASN A 121 38.61 31.54 9.09
C ASN A 121 38.48 31.32 7.57
N LEU A 122 37.44 31.88 6.94
CA LEU A 122 37.30 31.79 5.48
C LEU A 122 38.46 32.52 4.80
N ALA A 123 39.02 31.86 3.78
CA ALA A 123 39.97 32.42 2.85
C ALA A 123 39.46 32.22 1.42
N TRP A 124 39.90 33.09 0.51
CA TRP A 124 39.52 33.00 -0.89
C TRP A 124 40.70 33.26 -1.82
N THR A 125 40.88 32.42 -2.85
CA THR A 125 41.95 32.56 -3.87
C THR A 125 43.32 32.95 -3.27
N GLY A 126 43.74 32.27 -2.21
CA GLY A 126 45.01 32.50 -1.50
C GLY A 126 45.05 33.72 -0.55
N LYS A 127 43.96 34.48 -0.44
CA LYS A 127 43.81 35.62 0.48
C LYS A 127 43.06 35.19 1.74
N SER A 128 43.74 35.23 2.89
CA SER A 128 43.15 34.91 4.19
C SER A 128 42.65 36.16 4.92
N GLY A 129 41.72 35.97 5.85
CA GLY A 129 41.30 37.00 6.81
C GLY A 129 40.34 36.43 7.84
N THR A 130 39.90 37.25 8.79
CA THR A 130 38.97 36.85 9.86
C THR A 130 37.51 36.98 9.41
N TYR A 131 37.15 36.21 8.39
CA TYR A 131 35.83 36.30 7.74
C TYR A 131 34.92 35.15 8.21
N GLY A 132 33.74 35.51 8.70
CA GLY A 132 32.68 34.57 9.06
C GLY A 132 31.80 34.19 7.86
N ALA A 133 31.69 35.05 6.86
CA ALA A 133 30.94 34.77 5.63
C ALA A 133 31.57 35.47 4.42
N MET A 134 31.39 34.87 3.24
CA MET A 134 31.80 35.44 1.95
C MET A 134 30.76 35.17 0.87
N ILE A 135 30.75 36.00 -0.17
CA ILE A 135 29.88 35.85 -1.34
C ILE A 135 30.69 36.13 -2.60
N ALA A 136 30.66 35.21 -3.57
CA ALA A 136 31.05 35.51 -4.95
C ALA A 136 29.80 35.81 -5.76
N ARG A 137 29.62 37.09 -6.11
CA ARG A 137 28.55 37.57 -6.97
C ARG A 137 29.05 37.69 -8.40
N PRO A 138 28.44 36.97 -9.36
CA PRO A 138 28.81 37.14 -10.76
C PRO A 138 28.43 38.54 -11.25
N VAL A 139 29.36 39.21 -11.93
CA VAL A 139 29.14 40.52 -12.58
C VAL A 139 29.25 40.45 -14.10
N SER A 140 30.00 39.48 -14.62
CA SER A 140 30.02 39.11 -16.03
C SER A 140 30.34 37.61 -16.16
N ALA A 141 30.38 37.08 -17.39
CA ALA A 141 30.60 35.67 -17.71
C ALA A 141 31.53 34.94 -16.73
N ASN A 142 32.80 35.32 -16.62
CA ASN A 142 33.74 34.68 -15.66
C ASN A 142 34.41 35.73 -14.76
N THR A 143 33.61 36.67 -14.24
CA THR A 143 34.08 37.75 -13.38
C THR A 143 33.12 37.95 -12.21
N TYR A 144 33.68 38.12 -11.01
CA TYR A 144 32.96 38.13 -9.75
C TYR A 144 33.35 39.31 -8.87
N ASP A 145 32.36 39.91 -8.22
CA ASP A 145 32.60 40.70 -7.03
C ASP A 145 32.62 39.79 -5.81
N VAL A 146 33.63 39.94 -4.97
CA VAL A 146 33.79 39.16 -3.74
C VAL A 146 33.52 40.04 -2.54
N TYR A 147 32.48 39.68 -1.79
CA TYR A 147 32.04 40.35 -0.58
C TYR A 147 32.38 39.49 0.64
N ALA A 148 32.67 40.12 1.78
CA ALA A 148 32.91 39.40 3.04
C ALA A 148 32.27 40.09 4.25
N SER A 149 32.02 39.30 5.30
CA SER A 149 31.51 39.75 6.58
C SER A 149 32.27 39.08 7.72
N ALA A 150 32.45 39.79 8.84
CA ALA A 150 33.01 39.22 10.07
C ALA A 150 32.00 38.30 10.80
N ASN A 151 30.71 38.37 10.44
CA ASN A 151 29.65 37.54 10.98
C ASN A 151 29.47 36.27 10.13
N ASN A 152 29.11 35.15 10.76
CA ASN A 152 28.87 33.85 10.11
C ASN A 152 27.42 33.68 9.63
N THR A 153 26.89 34.72 8.99
CA THR A 153 25.50 34.78 8.51
C THR A 153 25.41 34.57 7.01
N CYS A 154 24.39 33.84 6.56
CA CYS A 154 24.12 33.69 5.14
C CYS A 154 23.70 35.02 4.51
N GLY A 155 24.30 35.34 3.37
CA GLY A 155 23.84 36.42 2.50
C GLY A 155 22.68 36.00 1.61
N GLY A 156 22.06 36.98 0.96
CA GLY A 156 21.03 36.73 -0.05
C GLY A 156 21.58 35.97 -1.27
N SER A 157 20.69 35.31 -2.02
CA SER A 157 21.03 34.53 -3.22
C SER A 157 21.12 35.36 -4.51
N SER A 158 20.91 36.68 -4.44
CA SER A 158 21.01 37.62 -5.55
C SER A 158 21.23 39.05 -5.05
N GLY A 159 21.61 39.95 -5.95
CA GLY A 159 21.77 41.38 -5.67
C GLY A 159 23.01 41.73 -4.84
N THR A 160 23.16 43.02 -4.49
CA THR A 160 24.23 43.47 -3.59
C THR A 160 23.94 43.01 -2.16
N PRO A 161 24.85 42.28 -1.51
CA PRO A 161 24.59 41.74 -0.19
C PRO A 161 24.66 42.82 0.91
N SER A 162 23.63 42.86 1.77
CA SER A 162 23.57 43.76 2.93
C SER A 162 24.39 43.22 4.10
N GLY A 163 25.16 44.08 4.77
CA GLY A 163 26.02 43.70 5.90
C GLY A 163 27.35 43.03 5.50
N PHE A 164 27.73 43.13 4.22
CA PHE A 164 29.00 42.66 3.68
C PHE A 164 29.80 43.82 3.09
N THR A 165 31.13 43.71 3.15
CA THR A 165 32.07 44.66 2.55
C THR A 165 32.64 44.07 1.26
N LEU A 166 32.74 44.88 0.20
CA LEU A 166 33.42 44.48 -1.04
C LEU A 166 34.93 44.37 -0.77
N ILE A 167 35.50 43.18 -0.96
CA ILE A 167 36.93 42.90 -0.73
C ILE A 167 37.67 42.48 -2.02
N GLY A 168 36.93 42.26 -3.10
CA GLY A 168 37.47 42.04 -4.44
C GLY A 168 36.48 42.55 -5.48
N ASP A 169 36.90 43.53 -6.27
CA ASP A 169 36.11 44.12 -7.35
C ASP A 169 36.52 43.49 -8.69
N ASN A 170 35.55 43.06 -9.50
CA ASN A 170 35.77 42.52 -10.85
C ASN A 170 36.85 41.41 -10.92
N VAL A 171 36.83 40.47 -9.98
CA VAL A 171 37.80 39.36 -9.92
C VAL A 171 37.53 38.36 -11.03
N ARG A 172 38.52 38.13 -11.89
CA ARG A 172 38.46 37.04 -12.89
C ARG A 172 38.43 35.68 -12.18
N GLY A 173 37.43 34.86 -12.52
CA GLY A 173 37.26 33.52 -11.96
C GLY A 173 38.27 32.48 -12.49
N PRO A 174 38.32 31.29 -11.88
CA PRO A 174 37.45 30.83 -10.79
C PRO A 174 37.76 31.51 -9.44
N VAL A 175 36.76 31.58 -8.57
CA VAL A 175 36.92 32.05 -7.18
C VAL A 175 36.77 30.86 -6.25
N ASP A 176 37.81 30.56 -5.48
CA ASP A 176 37.85 29.43 -4.55
C ASP A 176 37.71 29.89 -3.12
N PHE A 177 36.83 29.25 -2.37
CA PHE A 177 36.63 29.44 -0.94
C PHE A 177 37.12 28.21 -0.18
N VAL A 178 37.92 28.45 0.85
CA VAL A 178 38.44 27.41 1.75
C VAL A 178 38.41 27.91 3.19
N THR A 179 38.42 27.00 4.16
CA THR A 179 38.78 27.29 5.55
C THR A 179 40.15 26.69 5.84
N THR A 180 40.84 27.16 6.89
CA THR A 180 42.17 26.65 7.30
C THR A 180 42.18 25.13 7.48
N ASN A 181 41.05 24.56 7.94
CA ASN A 181 40.89 23.12 8.20
C ASN A 181 40.02 22.41 7.15
N GLY A 182 39.41 23.13 6.20
CA GLY A 182 38.41 22.57 5.29
C GLY A 182 38.96 21.48 4.38
N SER A 183 40.23 21.61 3.97
CA SER A 183 40.94 20.61 3.16
C SER A 183 41.50 19.43 3.98
N ASN A 184 41.42 19.46 5.32
CA ASN A 184 41.96 18.41 6.18
C ASN A 184 40.97 17.23 6.30
N PRO A 185 41.32 16.01 5.86
CA PRO A 185 40.47 14.83 6.02
C PRO A 185 40.20 14.46 7.49
N ALA A 186 41.03 14.92 8.42
CA ALA A 186 40.88 14.73 9.86
C ALA A 186 40.04 15.82 10.55
N ALA A 187 39.61 16.88 9.84
CA ALA A 187 38.68 17.85 10.40
C ALA A 187 37.38 17.13 10.80
N ALA A 188 37.11 17.05 12.10
CA ALA A 188 36.04 16.23 12.66
C ALA A 188 34.76 17.04 12.93
N ALA A 189 34.87 18.35 13.18
CA ALA A 189 33.72 19.18 13.48
C ALA A 189 33.19 19.88 12.21
N PRO A 190 31.87 19.86 11.95
CA PRO A 190 31.27 20.62 10.85
C PRO A 190 31.68 22.09 10.80
N THR A 191 31.91 22.71 11.95
CA THR A 191 32.29 24.13 12.13
C THR A 191 33.67 24.47 11.56
N ASP A 192 34.51 23.47 11.30
CA ASP A 192 35.83 23.63 10.70
C ASP A 192 35.78 23.71 9.16
N LEU A 193 34.63 23.37 8.57
CA LEU A 193 34.44 23.20 7.13
C LEU A 193 33.79 24.45 6.49
N VAL A 194 33.83 24.51 5.16
CA VAL A 194 33.11 25.54 4.40
C VAL A 194 31.62 25.18 4.38
N GLY A 195 30.78 26.05 4.95
CA GLY A 195 29.32 25.96 4.83
C GLY A 195 28.81 26.72 3.61
N VAL A 196 27.96 26.12 2.79
CA VAL A 196 27.28 26.78 1.67
C VAL A 196 25.83 27.06 2.06
N CYS A 197 25.37 28.29 1.81
CA CYS A 197 24.02 28.72 2.14
C CYS A 197 22.98 28.23 1.13
N GLU A 198 22.03 27.44 1.61
CA GLU A 198 20.88 26.92 0.87
C GLU A 198 19.63 27.77 1.16
N PRO A 199 18.89 28.22 0.13
CA PRO A 199 17.65 28.97 0.32
C PRO A 199 16.57 28.08 0.93
N ALA A 200 15.56 28.71 1.55
CA ALA A 200 14.36 28.01 1.99
C ALA A 200 13.59 27.43 0.78
N THR A 201 12.95 26.28 0.99
CA THR A 201 12.02 25.67 0.04
C THR A 201 10.63 25.58 0.68
N SER A 202 9.61 25.19 -0.08
CA SER A 202 8.28 24.88 0.48
C SER A 202 8.33 23.80 1.58
N ALA A 203 9.34 22.92 1.55
CA ALA A 203 9.49 21.83 2.51
C ALA A 203 10.46 22.13 3.66
N THR A 204 11.37 23.11 3.52
CA THR A 204 12.49 23.28 4.46
C THR A 204 12.90 24.74 4.66
N LYS A 205 13.29 25.10 5.88
CA LYS A 205 13.87 26.42 6.18
C LYS A 205 15.22 26.60 5.45
N ALA A 206 15.68 27.84 5.37
CA ALA A 206 17.02 28.14 4.88
C ALA A 206 18.08 27.41 5.72
N ARG A 207 19.07 26.83 5.06
CA ARG A 207 20.05 25.92 5.67
C ARG A 207 21.47 26.28 5.25
N ILE A 208 22.43 25.74 5.97
CA ILE A 208 23.85 25.77 5.65
C ILE A 208 24.29 24.31 5.56
N ARG A 209 24.84 23.94 4.41
CA ARG A 209 25.42 22.62 4.21
C ARG A 209 26.93 22.71 4.22
N TYR A 210 27.56 21.93 5.07
CA TYR A 210 29.01 21.90 5.21
C TYR A 210 29.62 20.89 4.26
N TYR A 211 30.69 21.28 3.60
CA TYR A 211 31.43 20.44 2.67
C TYR A 211 32.89 20.35 3.06
N ARG A 212 33.47 19.15 2.92
CA ARG A 212 34.92 18.96 2.98
C ARG A 212 35.56 19.57 1.73
N GLY A 213 36.82 19.97 1.87
CA GLY A 213 37.58 20.64 0.81
C GLY A 213 37.21 22.11 0.66
N GLY A 214 37.12 22.56 -0.59
CA GLY A 214 36.80 23.94 -0.96
C GLY A 214 35.56 24.06 -1.84
N ILE A 215 35.06 25.29 -1.98
CA ILE A 215 33.93 25.63 -2.85
C ILE A 215 34.42 26.59 -3.93
N ARG A 216 34.19 26.24 -5.19
CA ARG A 216 34.60 27.03 -6.35
C ARG A 216 33.38 27.64 -7.04
N ALA A 217 33.40 28.95 -7.23
CA ALA A 217 32.56 29.64 -8.21
C ALA A 217 33.27 29.63 -9.57
N THR A 218 32.61 29.11 -10.60
CA THR A 218 33.15 29.00 -11.96
C THR A 218 32.05 29.13 -13.00
N VAL A 219 32.40 29.01 -14.27
CA VAL A 219 31.43 28.83 -15.36
C VAL A 219 31.55 27.51 -16.09
N ASP A 220 30.50 27.15 -16.81
CA ASP A 220 30.53 26.11 -17.83
C ASP A 220 31.09 26.61 -19.18
N GLY A 221 31.15 25.72 -20.17
CA GLY A 221 31.70 26.02 -21.50
C GLY A 221 30.89 27.05 -22.32
N VAL A 222 29.71 27.44 -21.85
CA VAL A 222 28.87 28.49 -22.47
C VAL A 222 28.61 29.66 -21.51
N ASN A 223 29.49 29.84 -20.52
CA ASN A 223 29.50 30.96 -19.57
C ASN A 223 28.34 31.01 -18.56
N ASN A 224 27.60 29.92 -18.32
CA ASN A 224 26.67 29.90 -17.21
C ASN A 224 27.40 29.70 -15.88
N HIS A 225 26.98 30.40 -14.83
CA HIS A 225 27.56 30.27 -13.49
C HIS A 225 27.25 28.92 -12.83
N ARG A 226 28.30 28.32 -12.27
CA ARG A 226 28.31 27.01 -11.62
C ARG A 226 29.03 27.09 -10.28
N VAL A 227 28.59 26.26 -9.35
CA VAL A 227 29.25 26.06 -8.07
C VAL A 227 29.75 24.63 -7.99
N VAL A 228 31.00 24.46 -7.60
CA VAL A 228 31.67 23.16 -7.57
C VAL A 228 32.32 22.93 -6.20
N ASN A 229 32.03 21.81 -5.56
CA ASN A 229 32.83 21.37 -4.42
C ASN A 229 34.07 20.63 -4.90
N LEU A 230 35.24 21.08 -4.43
CA LEU A 230 36.56 20.50 -4.70
C LEU A 230 37.03 19.75 -3.46
N VAL A 231 37.10 18.43 -3.52
CA VAL A 231 37.27 17.57 -2.34
C VAL A 231 38.13 16.35 -2.68
N THR A 232 38.85 15.77 -1.72
CA THR A 232 39.58 14.52 -1.97
C THR A 232 38.61 13.36 -2.13
N ILE A 233 38.97 12.34 -2.92
CA ILE A 233 38.06 11.21 -3.21
C ILE A 233 37.55 10.51 -1.94
N GLU A 234 38.42 10.26 -0.95
CA GLU A 234 38.00 9.62 0.30
C GLU A 234 37.06 10.51 1.14
N SER A 235 37.25 11.83 1.10
CA SER A 235 36.36 12.78 1.77
C SER A 235 35.02 12.93 1.05
N TYR A 236 35.02 12.84 -0.28
CA TYR A 236 33.79 12.79 -1.09
C TYR A 236 32.95 11.57 -0.70
N LEU A 237 33.57 10.40 -0.56
CA LEU A 237 32.87 9.16 -0.20
C LEU A 237 32.18 9.23 1.16
N ARG A 238 32.67 10.03 2.12
CA ARG A 238 31.98 10.24 3.40
C ARG A 238 30.62 10.91 3.26
N GLY A 239 30.45 11.72 2.21
CA GLY A 239 29.16 12.31 1.86
C GLY A 239 28.27 11.42 0.98
N VAL A 240 28.81 10.33 0.41
CA VAL A 240 28.09 9.42 -0.51
C VAL A 240 27.70 8.11 0.15
N VAL A 241 28.67 7.36 0.69
CA VAL A 241 28.45 5.99 1.20
C VAL A 241 27.30 5.90 2.21
N PRO A 242 27.18 6.77 3.24
CA PRO A 242 26.05 6.72 4.17
C PRO A 242 24.71 7.17 3.57
N ARG A 243 24.70 7.72 2.35
CA ARG A 243 23.48 8.10 1.61
C ARG A 243 23.00 7.00 0.67
N GLU A 244 23.92 6.13 0.24
CA GLU A 244 23.60 4.95 -0.57
C GLU A 244 23.24 3.76 0.34
N SER A 245 24.15 3.36 1.23
CA SER A 245 23.94 2.22 2.14
C SER A 245 23.77 2.67 3.60
N PRO A 246 22.77 2.14 4.35
CA PRO A 246 22.59 2.46 5.76
C PRO A 246 23.84 2.14 6.59
N ALA A 247 24.41 3.15 7.26
CA ALA A 247 25.65 2.98 8.03
C ALA A 247 25.55 1.92 9.15
N GLY A 248 24.36 1.76 9.74
CA GLY A 248 24.08 0.74 10.76
C GLY A 248 24.23 -0.71 10.28
N TRP A 249 24.27 -0.95 8.97
CA TRP A 249 24.59 -2.27 8.43
C TRP A 249 25.99 -2.74 8.81
N GLY A 250 26.92 -1.83 9.09
CA GLY A 250 28.28 -2.17 9.52
C GLY A 250 28.31 -3.06 10.76
N ASP A 251 27.38 -2.87 11.70
CA ASP A 251 27.32 -3.59 12.97
C ASP A 251 26.48 -4.89 12.88
N ALA A 252 25.74 -5.07 11.80
CA ALA A 252 24.82 -6.19 11.64
C ALA A 252 25.54 -7.53 11.57
N ALA A 253 24.87 -8.59 12.06
CA ALA A 253 25.37 -9.96 12.10
C ALA A 253 26.78 -10.07 12.73
N GLY A 254 26.99 -9.40 13.87
CA GLY A 254 28.27 -9.42 14.58
C GLY A 254 29.39 -8.67 13.84
N GLY A 255 29.06 -7.65 13.05
CA GLY A 255 30.02 -6.85 12.27
C GLY A 255 30.29 -7.35 10.85
N LEU A 256 29.69 -8.47 10.44
CA LEU A 256 29.85 -9.00 9.08
C LEU A 256 29.34 -8.02 8.01
N GLY A 257 28.29 -7.27 8.30
CA GLY A 257 27.72 -6.29 7.36
C GLY A 257 28.69 -5.17 6.96
N MET A 258 29.81 -4.99 7.67
CA MET A 258 30.90 -4.10 7.25
C MET A 258 31.49 -4.50 5.89
N HIS A 259 31.43 -5.78 5.48
CA HIS A 259 31.84 -6.19 4.13
C HIS A 259 30.97 -5.56 3.04
N ALA A 260 29.68 -5.35 3.29
CA ALA A 260 28.80 -4.66 2.35
C ALA A 260 29.16 -3.18 2.23
N LEU A 261 29.44 -2.50 3.35
CA LEU A 261 29.88 -1.09 3.33
C LEU A 261 31.22 -0.91 2.61
N ARG A 262 32.17 -1.83 2.79
CA ARG A 262 33.46 -1.83 2.07
C ARG A 262 33.26 -2.01 0.56
N ALA A 263 32.40 -2.94 0.16
CA ALA A 263 32.07 -3.12 -1.26
C ALA A 263 31.38 -1.88 -1.84
N GLN A 264 30.44 -1.28 -1.10
CA GLN A 264 29.80 -0.02 -1.50
C GLN A 264 30.83 1.12 -1.65
N ALA A 265 31.82 1.23 -0.76
CA ALA A 265 32.86 2.25 -0.86
C ALA A 265 33.71 2.08 -2.14
N VAL A 266 34.12 0.85 -2.47
CA VAL A 266 34.88 0.57 -3.71
C VAL A 266 34.04 0.83 -4.97
N ALA A 267 32.77 0.43 -4.96
CA ALA A 267 31.85 0.71 -6.05
C ALA A 267 31.62 2.23 -6.23
N ALA A 268 31.38 2.97 -5.15
CA ALA A 268 31.18 4.41 -5.22
C ALA A 268 32.45 5.14 -5.68
N ARG A 269 33.63 4.68 -5.25
CA ARG A 269 34.94 5.21 -5.67
C ARG A 269 35.18 5.00 -7.16
N SER A 270 35.00 3.78 -7.65
CA SER A 270 35.26 3.46 -9.06
C SER A 270 34.26 4.17 -9.97
N TYR A 271 32.98 4.22 -9.59
CA TYR A 271 31.95 4.99 -10.29
C TYR A 271 32.36 6.45 -10.42
N SER A 272 32.56 7.15 -9.30
CA SER A 272 32.86 8.59 -9.30
C SER A 272 34.14 8.96 -10.05
N LEU A 273 35.19 8.13 -9.97
CA LEU A 273 36.44 8.37 -10.69
C LEU A 273 36.31 8.16 -12.21
N SER A 274 35.46 7.23 -12.63
CA SER A 274 35.17 6.97 -14.05
C SER A 274 34.33 8.06 -14.73
N GLU A 275 33.64 8.90 -13.95
CA GLU A 275 32.80 9.96 -14.50
C GLU A 275 33.64 11.13 -15.08
N ALA A 276 33.14 11.67 -16.20
CA ALA A 276 33.62 12.86 -16.87
C ALA A 276 32.44 13.64 -17.46
N ARG A 277 31.49 14.05 -16.60
CA ARG A 277 30.19 14.60 -17.05
C ARG A 277 30.27 16.01 -17.60
N TYR A 278 31.17 16.82 -17.06
CA TYR A 278 31.29 18.23 -17.44
C TYR A 278 32.76 18.60 -17.61
N SER A 279 33.04 19.60 -18.45
CA SER A 279 34.40 20.15 -18.60
C SER A 279 34.94 20.80 -17.32
N TYR A 280 34.05 21.20 -16.40
CA TYR A 280 34.37 21.92 -15.16
C TYR A 280 34.12 21.11 -13.87
N ALA A 281 33.49 19.94 -13.98
CA ALA A 281 33.17 19.06 -12.85
C ALA A 281 33.05 17.60 -13.31
N LYS A 282 33.54 16.66 -12.49
CA LYS A 282 33.45 15.23 -12.80
C LYS A 282 32.04 14.69 -12.67
N THR A 283 31.35 15.10 -11.61
CA THR A 283 30.04 14.57 -11.21
C THR A 283 29.10 15.68 -10.72
N CYS A 284 27.92 15.30 -10.26
CA CYS A 284 26.89 16.15 -9.66
C CYS A 284 26.43 15.57 -8.31
N ASP A 285 25.74 16.37 -7.50
CA ASP A 285 25.27 16.02 -6.15
C ASP A 285 23.89 15.35 -6.09
N THR A 286 23.29 15.05 -7.25
CA THR A 286 21.94 14.51 -7.40
C THR A 286 21.94 13.01 -7.74
N GLN A 287 20.74 12.39 -7.70
CA GLN A 287 20.53 10.99 -8.09
C GLN A 287 20.85 10.69 -9.57
N ASN A 288 20.99 11.71 -10.41
CA ASN A 288 21.50 11.52 -11.77
C ASN A 288 22.96 11.03 -11.78
N CYS A 289 23.67 11.27 -10.68
CA CYS A 289 25.05 10.88 -10.42
C CYS A 289 25.10 9.94 -9.21
N GLN A 290 25.38 10.47 -8.02
CA GLN A 290 25.32 9.79 -6.72
C GLN A 290 24.79 10.80 -5.71
N VAL A 291 24.09 10.33 -4.68
CA VAL A 291 23.57 11.24 -3.67
C VAL A 291 24.73 11.74 -2.79
N TYR A 292 25.17 12.98 -3.03
CA TYR A 292 26.26 13.61 -2.27
C TYR A 292 25.69 14.56 -1.21
N GLY A 293 25.66 14.11 0.04
CA GLY A 293 25.04 14.84 1.14
C GLY A 293 25.90 15.95 1.77
N GLY A 294 27.18 16.03 1.42
CA GLY A 294 28.16 16.82 2.20
C GLY A 294 28.38 16.25 3.61
N ALA A 295 29.04 17.01 4.47
CA ALA A 295 29.47 16.58 5.80
C ALA A 295 28.43 16.82 6.90
N ALA A 296 27.66 17.91 6.82
CA ALA A 296 26.69 18.29 7.84
C ALA A 296 25.65 19.31 7.35
N LEU A 297 24.59 19.48 8.14
CA LEU A 297 23.54 20.50 7.93
C LEU A 297 23.32 21.34 9.19
N ARG A 298 23.08 22.64 9.01
CA ARG A 298 22.63 23.57 10.06
C ARG A 298 21.50 24.44 9.54
N THR A 299 20.49 24.71 10.35
CA THR A 299 19.46 25.70 10.00
C THR A 299 20.03 27.11 10.18
N VAL A 300 19.78 28.02 9.24
CA VAL A 300 20.22 29.41 9.36
C VAL A 300 19.64 30.02 10.65
N GLY A 301 20.49 30.65 11.46
CA GLY A 301 20.14 31.20 12.78
C GLY A 301 20.23 30.21 13.95
N SER A 302 20.42 28.91 13.70
CA SER A 302 20.72 27.92 14.73
C SER A 302 22.23 27.79 14.94
N SER A 303 22.66 27.44 16.16
CA SER A 303 24.03 27.01 16.48
C SER A 303 24.21 25.48 16.39
N SER A 304 23.12 24.72 16.31
CA SER A 304 23.16 23.25 16.27
C SER A 304 23.28 22.72 14.84
N SER A 305 24.28 21.88 14.60
CA SER A 305 24.49 21.16 13.34
C SER A 305 24.17 19.67 13.47
N SER A 306 23.62 19.06 12.42
CA SER A 306 23.48 17.62 12.26
C SER A 306 24.60 17.10 11.36
N VAL A 307 25.47 16.24 11.88
CA VAL A 307 26.47 15.54 11.09
C VAL A 307 25.77 14.55 10.16
N LEU A 308 26.22 14.47 8.91
CA LEU A 308 25.68 13.59 7.88
C LEU A 308 26.60 12.40 7.56
N GLU A 309 27.86 12.47 7.99
CA GLU A 309 28.85 11.38 7.91
C GLU A 309 28.65 10.39 9.08
N ASP A 310 29.17 9.17 8.94
CA ASP A 310 29.06 8.14 9.98
C ASP A 310 30.38 7.36 10.11
N SER A 311 30.82 7.14 11.36
CA SER A 311 32.10 6.51 11.65
C SER A 311 32.23 5.09 11.10
N ARG A 312 31.11 4.36 10.95
CA ARG A 312 31.09 3.00 10.38
C ARG A 312 31.38 3.02 8.89
N THR A 313 30.77 3.95 8.16
CA THR A 313 31.07 4.13 6.73
C THR A 313 32.45 4.73 6.53
N ASP A 314 32.91 5.63 7.41
CA ASP A 314 34.26 6.19 7.37
C ASP A 314 35.33 5.10 7.54
N ARG A 315 35.09 4.14 8.44
CA ARG A 315 35.94 2.96 8.60
C ARG A 315 35.98 2.12 7.33
N ALA A 316 34.84 1.84 6.70
CA ALA A 316 34.78 1.07 5.46
C ALA A 316 35.53 1.76 4.31
N ILE A 317 35.39 3.09 4.21
CA ILE A 317 36.10 3.94 3.25
C ILE A 317 37.62 3.84 3.49
N ALA A 318 38.07 4.04 4.73
CA ALA A 318 39.49 4.00 5.08
C ALA A 318 40.14 2.62 4.85
N GLU A 319 39.46 1.53 5.22
CA GLU A 319 39.97 0.16 5.04
C GLU A 319 40.00 -0.27 3.56
N THR A 320 39.31 0.45 2.67
CA THR A 320 39.31 0.20 1.22
C THR A 320 39.93 1.34 0.42
N ALA A 321 40.68 2.23 1.08
CA ALA A 321 41.27 3.39 0.45
C ALA A 321 42.11 2.99 -0.78
N GLY A 322 41.88 3.69 -1.90
CA GLY A 322 42.59 3.45 -3.15
C GLY A 322 42.18 2.19 -3.93
N TYR A 323 41.32 1.30 -3.42
CA TYR A 323 40.81 0.17 -4.20
C TYR A 323 39.74 0.61 -5.20
N VAL A 324 39.88 0.16 -6.45
CA VAL A 324 38.97 0.41 -7.58
C VAL A 324 38.83 -0.84 -8.47
N VAL A 325 37.78 -0.87 -9.28
CA VAL A 325 37.63 -1.86 -10.35
C VAL A 325 38.14 -1.27 -11.66
N LYS A 326 39.01 -2.00 -12.37
CA LYS A 326 39.48 -1.63 -13.72
C LYS A 326 39.10 -2.68 -14.75
N ASP A 327 38.94 -2.25 -15.99
CA ASP A 327 38.73 -3.15 -17.13
C ASP A 327 40.04 -3.69 -17.71
N SER A 328 39.93 -4.53 -18.74
CA SER A 328 41.08 -5.13 -19.44
C SER A 328 41.98 -4.12 -20.15
N ARG A 329 41.54 -2.86 -20.30
CA ARG A 329 42.31 -1.73 -20.84
C ARG A 329 42.94 -0.89 -19.74
N ASN A 330 42.95 -1.36 -18.50
CA ASN A 330 43.44 -0.65 -17.32
C ASN A 330 42.72 0.69 -17.09
N THR A 331 41.46 0.81 -17.54
CA THR A 331 40.61 1.98 -17.30
C THR A 331 39.69 1.73 -16.11
N ILE A 332 39.49 2.73 -15.25
CA ILE A 332 38.57 2.62 -14.11
C ILE A 332 37.15 2.37 -14.62
N SER A 333 36.54 1.28 -14.15
CA SER A 333 35.21 0.86 -14.57
C SER A 333 34.12 1.69 -13.89
N ARG A 334 33.09 2.03 -14.68
CA ARG A 334 31.86 2.67 -14.19
C ARG A 334 30.98 1.67 -13.43
N THR A 335 31.27 1.46 -12.16
CA THR A 335 30.60 0.49 -11.28
C THR A 335 29.26 1.03 -10.76
N GLU A 336 28.24 0.95 -11.60
CA GLU A 336 26.85 1.28 -11.23
C GLU A 336 26.33 0.36 -10.12
N PHE A 337 25.41 0.84 -9.30
CA PHE A 337 24.78 0.05 -8.23
C PHE A 337 23.30 0.43 -8.08
N THR A 338 22.52 -0.50 -7.55
CA THR A 338 21.06 -0.42 -7.43
C THR A 338 20.62 -0.77 -6.01
N SER A 339 19.41 -0.39 -5.59
CA SER A 339 18.89 -0.77 -4.27
C SER A 339 18.74 -2.28 -4.15
N SER A 340 17.96 -2.87 -5.06
CA SER A 340 17.81 -4.33 -5.23
C SER A 340 17.78 -4.64 -6.73
N ASN A 341 18.38 -5.76 -7.14
CA ASN A 341 18.32 -6.23 -8.53
C ASN A 341 17.25 -7.30 -8.76
N GLY A 342 16.45 -7.63 -7.74
CA GLY A 342 15.36 -8.59 -7.86
C GLY A 342 15.79 -10.05 -7.87
N GLY A 343 17.05 -10.34 -7.52
CA GLY A 343 17.61 -11.70 -7.51
C GLY A 343 18.43 -12.09 -8.75
N ARG A 344 18.62 -11.17 -9.70
CA ARG A 344 19.55 -11.32 -10.83
C ARG A 344 20.03 -9.94 -11.29
N THR A 345 21.32 -9.81 -11.57
CA THR A 345 21.84 -8.58 -12.20
C THR A 345 21.29 -8.43 -13.62
N ALA A 346 20.96 -7.20 -14.01
CA ALA A 346 20.32 -6.91 -15.31
C ALA A 346 21.19 -7.23 -16.54
N GLY A 347 22.50 -7.42 -16.36
CA GLY A 347 23.43 -7.64 -17.47
C GLY A 347 23.88 -6.35 -18.16
N GLY A 348 24.31 -6.47 -19.43
CA GLY A 348 24.86 -5.37 -20.22
C GLY A 348 26.37 -5.22 -20.04
N THR A 349 26.80 -4.14 -19.38
CA THR A 349 28.23 -3.88 -19.12
C THR A 349 28.85 -4.94 -18.20
N PHE A 350 28.08 -5.36 -17.19
CA PHE A 350 28.43 -6.44 -16.26
C PHE A 350 27.64 -7.71 -16.62
N PRO A 351 28.14 -8.90 -16.32
CA PRO A 351 27.42 -10.13 -16.66
C PRO A 351 26.08 -10.22 -15.93
N ALA A 352 25.08 -10.81 -16.59
CA ALA A 352 23.84 -11.23 -15.95
C ALA A 352 24.11 -12.48 -15.10
N LYS A 353 23.91 -12.38 -13.79
CA LYS A 353 24.19 -13.45 -12.81
C LYS A 353 23.05 -13.54 -11.81
N ILE A 354 22.68 -14.77 -11.44
CA ILE A 354 21.78 -15.02 -10.30
C ILE A 354 22.45 -14.47 -9.04
N ASP A 355 21.73 -13.63 -8.32
CA ASP A 355 22.22 -12.95 -7.13
C ASP A 355 21.62 -13.59 -5.86
N ASN A 356 22.30 -14.62 -5.35
CA ASN A 356 21.88 -15.31 -4.13
C ASN A 356 21.85 -14.39 -2.90
N GLY A 357 22.67 -13.34 -2.88
CA GLY A 357 22.61 -12.31 -1.85
C GLY A 357 21.27 -11.60 -1.91
N ASP A 358 20.91 -11.05 -3.08
CA ASP A 358 19.64 -10.32 -3.22
C ASP A 358 18.43 -11.25 -3.05
N ILE A 359 18.49 -12.51 -3.50
CA ILE A 359 17.45 -13.54 -3.27
C ILE A 359 17.22 -13.75 -1.77
N THR A 360 18.31 -13.85 -0.99
CA THR A 360 18.27 -14.09 0.45
C THR A 360 17.96 -12.82 1.25
N ALA A 361 18.07 -11.65 0.60
CA ALA A 361 17.74 -10.38 1.24
C ALA A 361 16.22 -10.29 1.43
N ASP A 362 15.78 -10.12 2.67
CA ASP A 362 14.37 -9.84 2.99
C ASP A 362 14.05 -8.36 2.75
N ALA A 363 14.29 -7.88 1.52
CA ALA A 363 14.02 -6.51 1.15
C ALA A 363 12.55 -6.41 0.69
N ALA A 364 11.77 -5.54 1.35
CA ALA A 364 10.37 -5.30 1.00
C ALA A 364 10.16 -4.92 -0.48
N LEU A 365 11.20 -4.35 -1.11
CA LEU A 365 11.19 -3.86 -2.49
C LEU A 365 11.72 -4.88 -3.51
N GLN A 366 12.13 -6.07 -3.08
CA GLN A 366 12.67 -7.10 -3.97
C GLN A 366 11.59 -7.70 -4.88
N ASN A 367 10.35 -7.82 -4.40
CA ASN A 367 9.17 -8.26 -5.17
C ASN A 367 8.05 -7.30 -4.84
N TRP A 368 7.32 -6.86 -5.84
CA TRP A 368 6.28 -5.85 -5.68
C TRP A 368 5.14 -6.08 -6.64
N THR A 369 3.95 -5.62 -6.24
CA THR A 369 2.73 -5.71 -7.03
C THR A 369 2.16 -4.31 -7.21
N ARG A 370 1.69 -4.00 -8.42
CA ARG A 370 0.95 -2.78 -8.74
C ARG A 370 -0.26 -3.13 -9.59
N PHE A 371 -1.33 -2.37 -9.43
CA PHE A 371 -2.46 -2.42 -10.36
C PHE A 371 -2.47 -1.13 -11.16
N ILE A 372 -2.60 -1.24 -12.48
CA ILE A 372 -2.78 -0.10 -13.38
C ILE A 372 -4.13 -0.30 -14.06
N SER A 373 -5.07 0.61 -13.79
CA SER A 373 -6.40 0.54 -14.37
C SER A 373 -6.39 0.81 -15.89
N ALA A 374 -7.41 0.31 -16.58
CA ALA A 374 -7.64 0.66 -17.99
C ALA A 374 -7.75 2.18 -18.17
N ALA A 375 -8.37 2.89 -17.22
CA ALA A 375 -8.49 4.35 -17.27
C ALA A 375 -7.12 5.05 -17.22
N GLU A 376 -6.20 4.59 -16.38
CA GLU A 376 -4.83 5.14 -16.31
C GLU A 376 -4.04 4.85 -17.58
N LEU A 377 -4.14 3.63 -18.13
CA LEU A 377 -3.50 3.28 -19.39
C LEU A 377 -4.01 4.15 -20.56
N GLN A 378 -5.32 4.35 -20.65
CA GLN A 378 -5.94 5.17 -21.69
C GLN A 378 -5.60 6.66 -21.53
N LYS A 379 -5.47 7.14 -20.28
CA LYS A 379 -5.03 8.51 -20.00
C LYS A 379 -3.57 8.73 -20.41
N MET A 380 -2.70 7.76 -20.11
CA MET A 380 -1.28 7.83 -20.47
C MET A 380 -1.06 7.69 -21.99
N TYR A 381 -1.84 6.82 -22.64
CA TYR A 381 -1.71 6.50 -24.06
C TYR A 381 -3.04 6.71 -24.80
N PRO A 382 -3.49 7.97 -24.98
CA PRO A 382 -4.81 8.25 -25.57
C PRO A 382 -4.98 7.72 -27.00
N SER A 383 -3.88 7.51 -27.73
CA SER A 383 -3.88 6.99 -29.10
C SER A 383 -4.37 5.53 -29.22
N ILE A 384 -4.41 4.76 -28.14
CA ILE A 384 -4.87 3.35 -28.19
C ILE A 384 -6.40 3.24 -28.24
N GLY A 385 -7.15 4.30 -27.89
CA GLY A 385 -8.59 4.21 -27.70
C GLY A 385 -8.94 3.42 -26.44
N VAL A 386 -9.86 2.44 -26.52
CA VAL A 386 -10.22 1.59 -25.37
C VAL A 386 -9.17 0.51 -25.18
N PHE A 387 -8.66 0.34 -23.96
CA PHE A 387 -7.64 -0.67 -23.64
C PHE A 387 -8.16 -2.09 -23.87
N LEU A 388 -7.37 -2.93 -24.56
CA LEU A 388 -7.73 -4.31 -24.87
C LEU A 388 -6.73 -5.32 -24.28
N ASN A 389 -5.43 -5.07 -24.41
CA ASN A 389 -4.41 -6.01 -23.96
C ASN A 389 -3.07 -5.30 -23.71
N LEU A 390 -2.25 -5.89 -22.83
CA LEU A 390 -0.86 -5.49 -22.62
C LEU A 390 0.01 -6.74 -22.57
N THR A 391 1.04 -6.78 -23.41
CA THR A 391 2.03 -7.86 -23.44
C THR A 391 3.43 -7.34 -23.12
N THR A 392 4.24 -8.19 -22.50
CA THR A 392 5.64 -7.91 -22.16
C THR A 392 6.57 -8.84 -22.91
N ALA A 393 7.70 -8.32 -23.38
CA ALA A 393 8.83 -9.09 -23.89
C ALA A 393 10.01 -8.96 -22.92
N HIS A 394 10.85 -10.00 -22.87
CA HIS A 394 11.88 -10.15 -21.85
C HIS A 394 13.24 -10.48 -22.48
N ASP A 395 14.32 -10.23 -21.73
CA ASP A 395 15.70 -10.41 -22.20
C ASP A 395 16.13 -11.88 -22.40
N GLY A 396 15.37 -12.84 -21.86
CA GLY A 396 15.65 -14.27 -22.00
C GLY A 396 16.82 -14.77 -21.14
N LEU A 397 17.29 -13.98 -20.18
CA LEU A 397 18.47 -14.27 -19.36
C LEU A 397 18.13 -14.96 -18.03
N GLY A 398 16.91 -15.51 -17.91
CA GLY A 398 16.46 -16.32 -16.78
C GLY A 398 15.88 -15.53 -15.59
N GLY A 399 15.35 -16.31 -14.63
CA GLY A 399 14.54 -15.83 -13.51
C GLY A 399 13.04 -15.74 -13.86
N ASP A 400 12.25 -15.15 -12.97
CA ASP A 400 10.81 -14.97 -13.20
C ASP A 400 10.55 -14.17 -14.48
N PHE A 401 9.49 -14.56 -15.20
CA PHE A 401 9.08 -14.01 -16.50
C PHE A 401 10.12 -14.16 -17.62
N ASN A 402 11.15 -14.98 -17.41
CA ASN A 402 12.31 -15.11 -18.29
C ASN A 402 13.15 -13.81 -18.39
N GLY A 403 13.14 -12.99 -17.34
CA GLY A 403 14.09 -11.89 -17.13
C GLY A 403 13.52 -10.47 -17.26
N TYR A 404 14.42 -9.48 -17.40
CA TYR A 404 14.05 -8.06 -17.40
C TYR A 404 13.19 -7.72 -18.61
N THR A 405 12.20 -6.85 -18.39
CA THR A 405 11.26 -6.40 -19.42
C THR A 405 11.98 -5.49 -20.41
N THR A 406 12.06 -5.91 -21.67
CA THR A 406 12.69 -5.15 -22.75
C THR A 406 11.68 -4.28 -23.49
N SER A 407 10.46 -4.79 -23.67
CA SER A 407 9.38 -4.11 -24.38
C SER A 407 8.02 -4.36 -23.72
N VAL A 408 7.15 -3.36 -23.79
CA VAL A 408 5.75 -3.42 -23.38
C VAL A 408 4.90 -2.94 -24.55
N THR A 409 4.00 -3.79 -25.04
CA THR A 409 3.07 -3.43 -26.11
C THR A 409 1.67 -3.28 -25.50
N ILE A 410 1.12 -2.08 -25.59
CA ILE A 410 -0.21 -1.73 -25.11
C ILE A 410 -1.12 -1.62 -26.33
N THR A 411 -2.13 -2.48 -26.41
CA THR A 411 -3.07 -2.54 -27.54
C THR A 411 -4.45 -2.08 -27.09
N GLY A 412 -5.07 -1.22 -27.90
CA GLY A 412 -6.46 -0.81 -27.74
C GLY A 412 -7.22 -0.83 -29.06
N THR A 413 -8.47 -0.37 -29.02
CA THR A 413 -9.38 -0.41 -30.18
C THR A 413 -8.96 0.47 -31.36
N ALA A 414 -8.19 1.54 -31.12
CA ALA A 414 -7.76 2.49 -32.15
C ALA A 414 -6.32 2.23 -32.65
N GLY A 415 -5.55 1.42 -31.94
CA GLY A 415 -4.16 1.13 -32.29
C GLY A 415 -3.38 0.58 -31.11
N SER A 416 -2.05 0.57 -31.24
CA SER A 416 -1.14 0.13 -30.19
C SER A 416 0.00 1.12 -29.97
N VAL A 417 0.56 1.10 -28.77
CA VAL A 417 1.77 1.83 -28.38
C VAL A 417 2.77 0.84 -27.83
N THR A 418 4.02 0.94 -28.28
CA THR A 418 5.12 0.14 -27.74
C THR A 418 6.06 1.04 -26.95
N ARG A 419 6.39 0.62 -25.73
CA ARG A 419 7.34 1.28 -24.84
C ARG A 419 8.48 0.32 -24.51
N THR A 420 9.68 0.84 -24.28
CA THR A 420 10.70 0.02 -23.61
C THR A 420 10.23 -0.28 -22.18
N GLY A 421 10.71 -1.38 -21.57
CA GLY A 421 10.42 -1.64 -20.15
C GLY A 421 10.85 -0.48 -19.24
N TRP A 422 11.91 0.23 -19.61
CA TRP A 422 12.37 1.43 -18.93
C TRP A 422 11.42 2.61 -19.02
N ASN A 423 10.89 2.90 -20.22
CA ASN A 423 9.95 4.00 -20.37
C ASN A 423 8.64 3.69 -19.65
N PHE A 424 8.10 2.48 -19.80
CA PHE A 424 6.87 2.09 -19.12
C PHE A 424 7.02 2.13 -17.59
N ARG A 425 8.18 1.71 -17.06
CA ARG A 425 8.53 1.91 -15.64
C ARG A 425 8.41 3.38 -15.24
N GLY A 426 8.99 4.30 -16.00
CA GLY A 426 8.91 5.74 -15.74
C GLY A 426 7.51 6.32 -15.89
N ASP A 427 6.74 5.83 -16.87
CA ASP A 427 5.38 6.29 -17.15
C ASP A 427 4.42 6.00 -15.97
N PHE A 428 4.65 4.92 -15.20
CA PHE A 428 3.81 4.51 -14.06
C PHE A 428 4.53 4.43 -12.70
N ASP A 429 5.70 5.04 -12.59
CA ASP A 429 6.54 5.04 -11.36
C ASP A 429 6.74 3.64 -10.75
N LEU A 430 7.05 2.66 -11.62
CA LEU A 430 7.37 1.30 -11.18
C LEU A 430 8.78 1.25 -10.59
N PHE A 431 9.02 0.30 -9.68
CA PHE A 431 10.31 0.23 -8.98
C PHE A 431 11.48 -0.12 -9.91
N ALA A 432 11.30 -1.06 -10.82
CA ALA A 432 12.34 -1.57 -11.72
C ALA A 432 11.73 -2.12 -13.02
N PRO A 433 12.52 -2.28 -14.11
CA PRO A 433 12.06 -2.86 -15.36
C PRO A 433 12.21 -4.38 -15.40
N TRP A 434 11.83 -5.06 -14.33
CA TRP A 434 11.70 -6.52 -14.28
C TRP A 434 10.32 -6.86 -13.79
N TYR A 435 9.37 -7.01 -14.71
CA TYR A 435 7.99 -7.31 -14.37
C TYR A 435 7.25 -7.98 -15.53
N ALA A 436 6.18 -8.70 -15.19
CA ALA A 436 5.16 -9.09 -16.13
C ALA A 436 3.81 -8.47 -15.74
N ALA A 437 2.92 -8.41 -16.73
CA ALA A 437 1.58 -7.91 -16.58
C ALA A 437 0.58 -9.04 -16.77
N THR A 438 -0.47 -9.06 -15.95
CA THR A 438 -1.60 -9.98 -16.11
C THR A 438 -2.89 -9.17 -16.17
N PRO A 439 -3.73 -9.33 -17.20
CA PRO A 439 -4.98 -8.60 -17.29
C PRO A 439 -5.94 -9.00 -16.17
N VAL A 440 -6.67 -8.02 -15.65
CA VAL A 440 -7.79 -8.27 -14.74
C VAL A 440 -9.07 -8.31 -15.58
N ALA A 441 -9.66 -9.50 -15.66
CA ALA A 441 -10.88 -9.69 -16.41
C ALA A 441 -12.05 -8.87 -15.81
N PRO A 442 -12.93 -8.32 -16.67
CA PRO A 442 -14.19 -7.77 -16.20
C PRO A 442 -15.09 -8.90 -15.65
N ALA A 443 -16.24 -8.56 -15.09
CA ALA A 443 -17.23 -9.60 -14.81
C ALA A 443 -17.69 -10.24 -16.12
N ASP A 444 -17.77 -11.57 -16.12
CA ASP A 444 -18.37 -12.32 -17.23
C ASP A 444 -19.84 -11.88 -17.41
N PRO A 445 -20.28 -11.47 -18.61
CA PRO A 445 -21.68 -11.14 -18.88
C PRO A 445 -22.65 -12.28 -18.57
N ALA A 446 -22.19 -13.53 -18.63
CA ALA A 446 -22.97 -14.71 -18.26
C ALA A 446 -22.93 -15.00 -16.75
N ALA A 447 -22.19 -14.23 -15.96
CA ALA A 447 -22.10 -14.42 -14.52
C ALA A 447 -23.47 -14.23 -13.85
N ALA A 448 -23.77 -15.10 -12.88
CA ALA A 448 -25.02 -15.01 -12.13
C ALA A 448 -25.16 -13.62 -11.47
N PRO A 449 -26.36 -13.03 -11.51
CA PRO A 449 -26.61 -11.73 -10.88
C PRO A 449 -26.34 -11.82 -9.38
N VAL A 450 -25.86 -10.72 -8.79
CA VAL A 450 -25.61 -10.63 -7.35
C VAL A 450 -26.36 -9.42 -6.80
N GLY A 451 -27.00 -9.64 -5.65
CA GLY A 451 -27.79 -8.63 -4.96
C GLY A 451 -26.91 -7.55 -4.31
N SER A 452 -27.55 -6.65 -3.59
CA SER A 452 -26.84 -5.57 -2.92
C SER A 452 -25.86 -6.08 -1.87
N ILE A 453 -24.65 -5.50 -1.86
CA ILE A 453 -23.57 -5.81 -0.93
C ILE A 453 -23.34 -4.61 -0.01
N LEU A 454 -23.25 -4.84 1.29
CA LEU A 454 -22.70 -3.89 2.25
C LEU A 454 -21.32 -4.38 2.69
N PHE A 455 -20.27 -3.62 2.38
CA PHE A 455 -18.92 -3.88 2.87
C PHE A 455 -18.64 -3.00 4.09
N ILE A 456 -18.24 -3.61 5.21
CA ILE A 456 -17.90 -2.93 6.46
C ILE A 456 -16.46 -3.29 6.84
N GLY A 457 -15.57 -2.31 6.91
CA GLY A 457 -14.15 -2.55 7.19
C GLY A 457 -13.47 -1.48 8.04
N ASP A 458 -12.23 -1.76 8.43
CA ASP A 458 -11.36 -0.89 9.23
C ASP A 458 -10.27 -0.21 8.38
N SER A 459 -9.14 0.19 8.99
CA SER A 459 -8.00 0.84 8.29
C SER A 459 -7.38 -0.04 7.19
N VAL A 460 -7.40 -1.37 7.36
CA VAL A 460 -6.88 -2.29 6.32
C VAL A 460 -7.76 -2.21 5.09
N SER A 461 -9.08 -2.16 5.30
CA SER A 461 -10.04 -1.99 4.20
C SER A 461 -9.98 -0.57 3.62
N GLU A 462 -9.93 0.46 4.45
CA GLU A 462 -9.80 1.85 4.00
C GLU A 462 -8.60 2.04 3.05
N SER A 463 -7.48 1.38 3.35
CA SER A 463 -6.27 1.44 2.52
C SER A 463 -6.41 0.87 1.10
N ILE A 464 -7.45 0.07 0.84
CA ILE A 464 -7.69 -0.54 -0.48
C ILE A 464 -8.84 0.09 -1.26
N ALA A 465 -9.40 1.22 -0.82
CA ALA A 465 -10.60 1.80 -1.42
C ALA A 465 -10.45 2.05 -2.94
N THR A 466 -9.28 2.49 -3.39
CA THR A 466 -8.97 2.75 -4.81
C THR A 466 -8.93 1.45 -5.61
N GLU A 467 -8.13 0.48 -5.18
CA GLU A 467 -7.97 -0.82 -5.81
C GLU A 467 -9.32 -1.55 -5.83
N PHE A 468 -10.05 -1.51 -4.73
CA PHE A 468 -11.37 -2.12 -4.59
C PHE A 468 -12.37 -1.55 -5.59
N ASN A 469 -12.41 -0.22 -5.74
CA ASN A 469 -13.27 0.44 -6.71
C ASN A 469 -12.91 0.08 -8.16
N ASN A 470 -11.63 -0.22 -8.43
CA ASN A 470 -11.19 -0.54 -9.79
C ASN A 470 -11.25 -2.04 -10.13
N MET A 471 -11.19 -2.94 -9.14
CA MET A 471 -11.10 -4.38 -9.35
C MET A 471 -12.34 -5.16 -8.90
N VAL A 472 -13.01 -4.72 -7.83
CA VAL A 472 -14.15 -5.44 -7.23
C VAL A 472 -15.47 -4.81 -7.63
N THR A 473 -15.65 -3.51 -7.41
CA THR A 473 -16.90 -2.80 -7.71
C THR A 473 -17.41 -3.00 -9.14
N PRO A 474 -16.59 -3.00 -10.20
CA PRO A 474 -17.09 -3.20 -11.56
C PRO A 474 -17.71 -4.59 -11.76
N ALA A 475 -17.25 -5.60 -11.01
CA ALA A 475 -17.83 -6.94 -11.04
C ALA A 475 -19.01 -7.12 -10.08
N PHE A 476 -19.16 -6.24 -9.09
CA PHE A 476 -20.21 -6.26 -8.06
C PHE A 476 -20.78 -4.85 -7.85
N PRO A 477 -21.50 -4.29 -8.84
CA PRO A 477 -21.80 -2.86 -8.91
C PRO A 477 -22.78 -2.36 -7.83
N SER A 478 -23.63 -3.24 -7.31
CA SER A 478 -24.61 -2.92 -6.27
C SER A 478 -23.97 -2.92 -4.88
N MET A 479 -22.97 -2.09 -4.63
CA MET A 479 -22.21 -2.11 -3.38
C MET A 479 -22.25 -0.79 -2.61
N THR A 480 -22.46 -0.89 -1.30
CA THR A 480 -22.21 0.19 -0.33
C THR A 480 -20.92 -0.11 0.42
N TYR A 481 -19.91 0.74 0.26
CA TYR A 481 -18.59 0.56 0.84
C TYR A 481 -18.41 1.46 2.07
N GLN A 482 -18.23 0.85 3.24
CA GLN A 482 -18.08 1.54 4.53
C GLN A 482 -16.79 1.09 5.22
N ALA A 483 -15.70 1.84 5.09
CA ALA A 483 -14.45 1.56 5.76
C ALA A 483 -13.80 2.84 6.29
N CYS A 484 -13.25 2.77 7.50
CA CYS A 484 -12.50 3.87 8.08
C CYS A 484 -11.48 3.37 9.11
N ALA A 485 -10.39 4.11 9.29
CA ALA A 485 -9.41 3.80 10.31
C ALA A 485 -10.02 3.75 11.72
N GLY A 486 -9.57 2.79 12.54
CA GLY A 486 -9.97 2.64 13.94
C GLY A 486 -11.31 1.94 14.19
N ARG A 487 -12.13 1.72 13.16
CA ARG A 487 -13.43 1.04 13.32
C ARG A 487 -13.27 -0.34 13.92
N GLY A 488 -13.98 -0.61 15.01
CA GLY A 488 -14.15 -1.94 15.58
C GLY A 488 -15.46 -2.59 15.16
N MET A 489 -15.62 -3.86 15.48
CA MET A 489 -16.86 -4.62 15.36
C MET A 489 -17.99 -3.94 16.15
N ALA A 490 -17.75 -3.58 17.42
CA ALA A 490 -18.68 -2.81 18.24
C ALA A 490 -17.97 -1.95 19.29
N GLY A 491 -18.47 -0.73 19.52
CA GLY A 491 -18.00 0.21 20.53
C GLY A 491 -16.93 1.20 20.03
N ALA A 492 -16.09 0.82 19.07
CA ALA A 492 -15.09 1.70 18.47
C ALA A 492 -15.58 2.26 17.12
N ASP A 493 -15.85 3.57 17.09
CA ASP A 493 -16.20 4.35 15.90
C ASP A 493 -14.92 4.66 15.05
N CYS A 494 -14.99 5.56 14.07
CA CYS A 494 -13.81 5.94 13.28
C CYS A 494 -12.83 6.75 14.15
N LEU A 495 -11.53 6.52 13.97
CA LEU A 495 -10.48 7.26 14.68
C LEU A 495 -10.42 8.74 14.28
N PHE A 496 -10.76 9.02 13.02
CA PHE A 496 -10.76 10.35 12.43
C PHE A 496 -12.12 10.66 11.84
N THR A 497 -12.43 11.95 11.71
CA THR A 497 -13.65 12.39 11.03
C THR A 497 -13.66 11.91 9.60
N VAL A 498 -14.76 11.24 9.21
CA VAL A 498 -14.95 10.75 7.85
C VAL A 498 -15.89 11.66 7.07
N ALA A 499 -15.62 11.79 5.76
CA ALA A 499 -16.49 12.50 4.83
C ALA A 499 -17.52 11.55 4.21
N ALA A 500 -18.70 12.08 3.88
CA ALA A 500 -19.71 11.33 3.13
C ALA A 500 -19.10 10.77 1.82
N PRO A 501 -19.44 9.52 1.42
CA PRO A 501 -20.53 8.69 1.93
C PRO A 501 -20.18 7.82 3.15
N GLN A 502 -18.97 7.94 3.72
CA GLN A 502 -18.60 7.21 4.94
C GLN A 502 -19.37 7.73 6.16
N ILE A 503 -19.75 6.82 7.05
CA ILE A 503 -20.49 7.14 8.28
C ILE A 503 -19.60 6.85 9.50
N ASP A 504 -19.57 7.76 10.46
CA ASP A 504 -18.79 7.64 11.69
C ASP A 504 -19.50 6.80 12.77
N LEU A 505 -19.41 5.48 12.63
CA LEU A 505 -19.94 4.49 13.56
C LEU A 505 -19.04 3.24 13.60
N ASP A 506 -19.15 2.50 14.70
CA ASP A 506 -18.72 1.11 14.80
C ASP A 506 -19.42 0.21 13.76
N GLY A 507 -18.87 -0.99 13.53
CA GLY A 507 -19.39 -1.91 12.52
C GLY A 507 -20.87 -2.30 12.73
N VAL A 508 -21.26 -2.61 13.97
CA VAL A 508 -22.65 -2.92 14.34
C VAL A 508 -23.57 -1.72 14.09
N GLY A 509 -23.10 -0.50 14.31
CA GLY A 509 -23.79 0.75 14.05
C GLY A 509 -24.09 0.91 12.57
N ILE A 510 -23.09 0.67 11.71
CA ILE A 510 -23.26 0.67 10.24
C ILE A 510 -24.32 -0.36 9.82
N ALA A 511 -24.19 -1.59 10.29
CA ALA A 511 -25.15 -2.67 9.98
C ALA A 511 -26.57 -2.31 10.44
N ASN A 512 -26.73 -1.55 11.52
CA ASN A 512 -28.03 -1.12 12.03
C ASN A 512 -28.59 0.14 11.34
N ALA A 513 -27.75 1.08 10.92
CA ALA A 513 -28.16 2.34 10.33
C ALA A 513 -28.56 2.21 8.85
N LEU A 514 -27.85 1.38 8.08
CA LEU A 514 -28.04 1.28 6.63
C LEU A 514 -29.16 0.31 6.23
N PRO A 515 -29.74 0.43 5.02
CA PRO A 515 -30.71 -0.53 4.50
C PRO A 515 -30.18 -1.97 4.49
N ALA A 516 -31.09 -2.94 4.55
CA ALA A 516 -30.73 -4.35 4.53
C ALA A 516 -30.10 -4.74 3.18
N PRO A 517 -28.84 -5.19 3.14
CA PRO A 517 -28.27 -5.74 1.91
C PRO A 517 -28.74 -7.19 1.70
N ALA A 518 -28.54 -7.72 0.49
CA ALA A 518 -28.58 -9.16 0.27
C ALA A 518 -27.40 -9.86 0.97
N ILE A 519 -26.22 -9.24 0.88
CA ILE A 519 -24.94 -9.75 1.37
C ILE A 519 -24.25 -8.69 2.25
N ALA A 520 -23.71 -9.10 3.39
CA ALA A 520 -22.83 -8.27 4.20
C ALA A 520 -21.42 -8.86 4.21
N ILE A 521 -20.41 -8.06 3.87
CA ILE A 521 -18.99 -8.39 4.02
C ILE A 521 -18.45 -7.60 5.21
N VAL A 522 -17.87 -8.29 6.20
CA VAL A 522 -17.37 -7.72 7.44
C VAL A 522 -15.88 -8.04 7.56
N ALA A 523 -15.04 -7.05 7.28
CA ALA A 523 -13.59 -7.09 7.39
C ALA A 523 -13.15 -6.26 8.62
N LEU A 524 -13.54 -6.73 9.81
CA LEU A 524 -13.30 -6.09 11.09
C LEU A 524 -12.69 -7.09 12.09
N GLY A 525 -11.94 -6.57 13.05
CA GLY A 525 -11.39 -7.36 14.16
C GLY A 525 -9.99 -6.92 14.61
N TYR A 526 -9.25 -6.18 13.78
CA TYR A 526 -7.93 -5.69 14.19
C TYR A 526 -7.99 -4.66 15.32
N ASN A 527 -9.06 -3.87 15.39
CA ASN A 527 -9.27 -2.85 16.43
C ASN A 527 -9.96 -3.39 17.70
N ASP A 528 -10.44 -4.63 17.67
CA ASP A 528 -11.26 -5.22 18.74
C ASP A 528 -10.41 -5.99 19.77
N ASP A 529 -10.92 -6.11 21.00
CA ASP A 529 -10.29 -6.93 22.04
C ASP A 529 -10.66 -8.41 21.82
N PRO A 530 -9.69 -9.32 21.60
CA PRO A 530 -9.97 -10.75 21.43
C PRO A 530 -10.74 -11.40 22.58
N ASN A 531 -10.77 -10.80 23.78
CA ASN A 531 -11.54 -11.28 24.92
C ASN A 531 -13.03 -10.94 24.83
N THR A 532 -13.41 -9.84 24.16
CA THR A 532 -14.80 -9.40 24.00
C THR A 532 -15.35 -9.68 22.60
N PHE A 533 -14.47 -10.01 21.65
CA PHE A 533 -14.79 -10.17 20.23
C PHE A 533 -15.95 -11.14 19.94
N GLU A 534 -16.07 -12.25 20.68
CA GLU A 534 -17.18 -13.19 20.52
C GLU A 534 -18.54 -12.52 20.72
N ALA A 535 -18.66 -11.71 21.78
CA ALA A 535 -19.88 -10.99 22.07
C ALA A 535 -20.19 -9.91 21.01
N GLU A 536 -19.15 -9.33 20.39
CA GLU A 536 -19.28 -8.31 19.34
C GLU A 536 -19.70 -8.94 18.01
N VAL A 537 -19.11 -10.08 17.64
CA VAL A 537 -19.55 -10.89 16.48
C VAL A 537 -21.01 -11.29 16.62
N HIS A 538 -21.46 -11.72 17.80
CA HIS A 538 -22.88 -12.01 18.03
C HIS A 538 -23.79 -10.78 17.92
N GLN A 539 -23.31 -9.59 18.27
CA GLN A 539 -24.05 -8.35 18.06
C GLN A 539 -24.15 -8.00 16.56
N MET A 540 -23.07 -8.21 15.80
CA MET A 540 -23.06 -8.04 14.33
C MET A 540 -24.03 -9.02 13.66
N LEU A 541 -23.95 -10.31 13.98
CA LEU A 541 -24.88 -11.32 13.47
C LEU A 541 -26.33 -10.95 13.81
N SER A 542 -26.60 -10.49 15.03
CA SER A 542 -27.95 -10.05 15.42
C SER A 542 -28.43 -8.86 14.60
N ALA A 543 -27.58 -7.84 14.37
CA ALA A 543 -27.93 -6.69 13.55
C ALA A 543 -28.32 -7.12 12.12
N LEU A 544 -27.51 -7.99 11.51
CA LEU A 544 -27.72 -8.46 10.15
C LEU A 544 -28.91 -9.43 10.03
N SER A 545 -29.04 -10.40 10.93
CA SER A 545 -30.17 -11.36 10.96
C SER A 545 -31.51 -10.68 11.24
N SER A 546 -31.54 -9.63 12.06
CA SER A 546 -32.78 -8.87 12.33
C SER A 546 -33.38 -8.24 11.06
N LYS A 547 -32.51 -7.98 10.08
CA LYS A 547 -32.81 -7.43 8.74
C LYS A 547 -32.90 -8.51 7.66
N ALA A 548 -32.87 -9.79 8.04
CA ALA A 548 -32.93 -10.94 7.15
C ALA A 548 -31.81 -11.01 6.09
N VAL A 549 -30.63 -10.44 6.37
CA VAL A 549 -29.46 -10.56 5.47
C VAL A 549 -29.18 -12.03 5.22
N GLN A 550 -29.14 -12.41 3.94
CA GLN A 550 -29.16 -13.81 3.51
C GLN A 550 -27.77 -14.44 3.50
N ARG A 551 -26.72 -13.64 3.33
CA ARG A 551 -25.33 -14.08 3.34
C ARG A 551 -24.46 -13.10 4.11
N ILE A 552 -23.70 -13.61 5.08
CA ILE A 552 -22.74 -12.84 5.86
C ILE A 552 -21.35 -13.41 5.60
N ILE A 553 -20.41 -12.58 5.19
CA ILE A 553 -19.06 -12.96 4.84
C ILE A 553 -18.12 -12.24 5.80
N PHE A 554 -17.41 -12.95 6.65
CA PHE A 554 -16.32 -12.38 7.43
C PHE A 554 -15.00 -12.53 6.67
N VAL A 555 -14.11 -11.56 6.81
CA VAL A 555 -12.71 -11.70 6.42
C VAL A 555 -11.91 -11.85 7.69
N ASN A 556 -11.16 -12.94 7.85
CA ASN A 556 -10.38 -13.17 9.05
C ASN A 556 -9.07 -12.34 9.04
N MET A 557 -8.35 -12.31 10.16
CA MET A 557 -7.21 -11.41 10.39
C MET A 557 -5.88 -12.15 10.23
N SER A 558 -4.89 -11.50 9.62
CA SER A 558 -3.51 -11.98 9.65
C SER A 558 -3.00 -12.02 11.09
N THR A 559 -2.44 -13.16 11.50
CA THR A 559 -1.88 -13.36 12.85
C THR A 559 -0.39 -13.00 12.93
N ARG A 560 0.15 -12.30 11.93
CA ARG A 560 1.57 -11.94 11.89
C ARG A 560 2.00 -11.04 13.05
N ALA A 561 1.08 -10.18 13.49
CA ALA A 561 1.31 -9.29 14.59
C ALA A 561 1.04 -10.00 15.92
N THR A 562 2.01 -9.95 16.83
CA THR A 562 1.94 -10.58 18.15
C THR A 562 1.38 -9.64 19.23
N SER A 563 1.03 -8.40 18.88
CA SER A 563 0.50 -7.41 19.81
C SER A 563 -0.90 -7.73 20.34
N ARG A 564 -1.69 -8.53 19.62
CA ARG A 564 -3.00 -9.03 20.02
C ARG A 564 -3.20 -10.46 19.57
N ASN A 565 -4.04 -11.21 20.29
CA ASN A 565 -4.35 -12.60 19.97
C ASN A 565 -5.41 -12.71 18.85
N TYR A 566 -5.02 -12.35 17.61
CA TYR A 566 -5.91 -12.48 16.45
C TYR A 566 -6.26 -13.93 16.12
N ALA A 567 -5.44 -14.91 16.53
CA ALA A 567 -5.76 -16.33 16.37
C ALA A 567 -7.05 -16.70 17.12
N ARG A 568 -7.24 -16.18 18.33
CA ARG A 568 -8.50 -16.34 19.07
C ARG A 568 -9.68 -15.70 18.33
N SER A 569 -9.51 -14.49 17.81
CA SER A 569 -10.55 -13.82 17.01
C SER A 569 -10.90 -14.62 15.74
N ASN A 570 -9.91 -15.16 15.04
CA ASN A 570 -10.12 -16.03 13.87
C ASN A 570 -10.86 -17.33 14.25
N GLN A 571 -10.54 -17.93 15.39
CA GLN A 571 -11.23 -19.13 15.87
C GLN A 571 -12.71 -18.86 16.17
N ILE A 572 -13.03 -17.69 16.73
CA ILE A 572 -14.42 -17.24 16.95
C ILE A 572 -15.16 -17.16 15.60
N LEU A 573 -14.58 -16.53 14.58
CA LEU A 573 -15.19 -16.44 13.24
C LEU A 573 -15.41 -17.83 12.62
N ALA A 574 -14.43 -18.72 12.73
CA ALA A 574 -14.54 -20.10 12.24
C ALA A 574 -15.66 -20.88 12.94
N ASN A 575 -15.77 -20.76 14.27
CA ASN A 575 -16.84 -21.41 15.05
C ASN A 575 -18.24 -20.91 14.65
N VAL A 576 -18.37 -19.61 14.39
CA VAL A 576 -19.62 -19.02 13.89
C VAL A 576 -19.95 -19.58 12.51
N ALA A 577 -19.01 -19.62 11.57
CA ALA A 577 -19.25 -20.17 10.23
C ALA A 577 -19.63 -21.65 10.27
N ALA A 578 -18.97 -22.45 11.13
CA ALA A 578 -19.27 -23.88 11.27
C ALA A 578 -20.70 -24.16 11.77
N THR A 579 -21.33 -23.20 12.46
CA THR A 579 -22.66 -23.36 13.05
C THR A 579 -23.76 -22.58 12.33
N ASN A 580 -23.41 -21.75 11.34
CA ASN A 580 -24.34 -20.90 10.60
C ASN A 580 -24.12 -21.04 9.08
N PRO A 581 -24.99 -21.75 8.34
CA PRO A 581 -24.79 -22.02 6.91
C PRO A 581 -24.88 -20.78 6.02
N THR A 582 -25.43 -19.68 6.53
CA THR A 582 -25.47 -18.37 5.85
C THR A 582 -24.20 -17.54 6.10
N VAL A 583 -23.25 -18.03 6.90
CA VAL A 583 -22.00 -17.36 7.21
C VAL A 583 -20.85 -18.03 6.45
N THR A 584 -19.95 -17.22 5.89
CA THR A 584 -18.72 -17.67 5.24
C THR A 584 -17.55 -16.89 5.81
N VAL A 585 -16.38 -17.52 5.94
CA VAL A 585 -15.14 -16.85 6.35
C VAL A 585 -14.16 -16.93 5.18
N LEU A 586 -13.69 -15.76 4.72
CA LEU A 586 -12.59 -15.66 3.78
C LEU A 586 -11.28 -15.67 4.57
N ASP A 587 -10.41 -16.64 4.27
CA ASP A 587 -9.18 -16.88 5.04
C ASP A 587 -7.99 -16.05 4.54
N TRP A 588 -8.03 -14.75 4.87
CA TRP A 588 -6.91 -13.84 4.62
C TRP A 588 -5.66 -14.20 5.42
N ASN A 589 -5.82 -14.77 6.62
CA ASN A 589 -4.69 -15.23 7.42
C ASN A 589 -3.85 -16.26 6.66
N ALA A 590 -4.48 -17.31 6.14
CA ALA A 590 -3.78 -18.31 5.34
C ALA A 590 -3.16 -17.68 4.09
N ALA A 591 -3.93 -16.87 3.35
CA ALA A 591 -3.48 -16.23 2.11
C ALA A 591 -2.26 -15.30 2.30
N SER A 592 -2.10 -14.72 3.49
CA SER A 592 -1.06 -13.73 3.80
C SER A 592 0.05 -14.23 4.73
N SER A 593 0.07 -15.54 5.06
CA SER A 593 0.95 -16.10 6.10
C SER A 593 2.35 -16.51 5.63
N ALA A 594 2.50 -16.87 4.36
CA ALA A 594 3.78 -17.36 3.86
C ALA A 594 4.86 -16.26 3.85
N GLN A 595 6.12 -16.67 3.97
CA GLN A 595 7.25 -15.74 4.17
C GLN A 595 7.31 -14.65 3.08
N PRO A 596 7.17 -14.94 1.78
CA PRO A 596 7.17 -13.89 0.76
C PRO A 596 6.07 -12.86 0.95
N GLN A 597 4.92 -13.22 1.53
CA GLN A 597 3.75 -12.37 1.72
C GLN A 597 3.94 -11.37 2.87
N TRP A 598 4.99 -11.48 3.68
CA TRP A 598 5.29 -10.48 4.71
C TRP A 598 5.50 -9.08 4.13
N ARG A 599 5.90 -8.98 2.85
CA ARG A 599 6.03 -7.72 2.11
C ARG A 599 4.70 -7.07 1.72
N TRP A 600 3.59 -7.81 1.82
CA TRP A 600 2.26 -7.25 1.64
C TRP A 600 1.89 -6.31 2.78
N PHE A 601 2.64 -6.33 3.87
CA PHE A 601 2.42 -5.48 5.02
C PHE A 601 3.49 -4.39 5.10
N ASP A 602 3.10 -3.24 5.60
CA ASP A 602 4.03 -2.19 5.99
C ASP A 602 4.73 -2.60 7.30
N ASN A 603 6.05 -2.80 7.18
CA ASN A 603 6.93 -3.20 8.27
C ASN A 603 7.57 -2.01 9.01
N SER A 604 7.06 -0.79 8.79
CA SER A 604 7.47 0.41 9.51
C SER A 604 6.39 0.94 10.47
N SER A 605 5.15 0.45 10.32
CA SER A 605 4.01 0.88 11.12
C SER A 605 4.09 0.33 12.57
N LEU A 606 4.39 1.23 13.51
CA LEU A 606 4.57 0.90 14.94
C LEU A 606 3.30 0.36 15.64
N CYS A 607 2.10 0.61 15.11
CA CYS A 607 0.87 0.40 15.88
C CYS A 607 0.31 -1.03 15.82
N CYS A 608 0.65 -1.84 14.81
CA CYS A 608 0.09 -3.20 14.74
C CYS A 608 0.68 -4.15 13.69
N TRP A 609 1.63 -3.78 12.83
CA TRP A 609 2.19 -4.68 11.78
C TRP A 609 1.15 -5.35 10.86
N VAL A 610 -0.08 -4.84 10.75
CA VAL A 610 -1.15 -5.42 9.90
C VAL A 610 -1.60 -4.48 8.77
N HIS A 611 -1.10 -3.25 8.75
CA HIS A 611 -1.35 -2.32 7.64
C HIS A 611 -0.68 -2.82 6.38
N LEU A 612 -1.36 -2.63 5.25
CA LEU A 612 -0.90 -3.12 3.96
C LEU A 612 0.10 -2.14 3.33
N SER A 613 1.16 -2.69 2.72
CA SER A 613 1.95 -1.95 1.74
C SER A 613 1.15 -1.77 0.46
N ASN A 614 1.60 -0.92 -0.48
CA ASN A 614 0.95 -0.78 -1.79
C ASN A 614 0.82 -2.12 -2.53
N SER A 615 1.80 -3.03 -2.36
CA SER A 615 1.70 -4.39 -2.93
C SER A 615 0.59 -5.19 -2.25
N GLY A 616 0.49 -5.11 -0.92
CA GLY A 616 -0.58 -5.79 -0.17
C GLY A 616 -1.96 -5.24 -0.45
N GLN A 617 -2.10 -3.95 -0.75
CA GLN A 617 -3.40 -3.36 -1.12
C GLN A 617 -3.96 -4.03 -2.39
N VAL A 618 -3.11 -4.22 -3.41
CA VAL A 618 -3.49 -4.93 -4.65
C VAL A 618 -3.77 -6.41 -4.38
N GLU A 619 -2.90 -7.10 -3.65
CA GLU A 619 -3.04 -8.55 -3.41
C GLU A 619 -4.24 -8.87 -2.50
N PHE A 620 -4.53 -8.04 -1.49
CA PHE A 620 -5.73 -8.17 -0.66
C PHE A 620 -7.00 -7.92 -1.47
N THR A 621 -7.00 -6.91 -2.33
CA THR A 621 -8.13 -6.64 -3.23
C THR A 621 -8.34 -7.79 -4.21
N GLN A 622 -7.27 -8.32 -4.80
CA GLN A 622 -7.35 -9.47 -5.70
C GLN A 622 -7.85 -10.72 -4.97
N PHE A 623 -7.41 -10.95 -3.73
CA PHE A 623 -7.93 -12.00 -2.87
C PHE A 623 -9.46 -11.85 -2.72
N LEU A 624 -9.95 -10.68 -2.31
CA LEU A 624 -11.38 -10.43 -2.15
C LEU A 624 -12.15 -10.67 -3.46
N ARG A 625 -11.66 -10.13 -4.59
CA ARG A 625 -12.27 -10.34 -5.91
C ARG A 625 -12.38 -11.83 -6.25
N THR A 626 -11.29 -12.57 -6.09
CA THR A 626 -11.22 -14.00 -6.42
C THR A 626 -12.17 -14.83 -5.55
N GLN A 627 -12.21 -14.54 -4.25
CA GLN A 627 -13.11 -15.22 -3.33
C GLN A 627 -14.58 -14.94 -3.64
N LEU A 628 -14.94 -13.70 -3.96
CA LEU A 628 -16.31 -13.35 -4.34
C LEU A 628 -16.74 -13.99 -5.67
N ASP A 629 -15.86 -14.03 -6.66
CA ASP A 629 -16.14 -14.74 -7.92
C ASP A 629 -16.32 -16.25 -7.69
N ALA A 630 -15.52 -16.86 -6.80
CA ALA A 630 -15.69 -18.27 -6.43
C ALA A 630 -17.05 -18.53 -5.75
N LEU A 631 -17.47 -17.66 -4.82
CA LEU A 631 -18.79 -17.76 -4.17
C LEU A 631 -19.94 -17.55 -5.17
N ARG A 632 -19.77 -16.64 -6.14
CA ARG A 632 -20.72 -16.43 -7.23
C ARG A 632 -20.86 -17.68 -8.07
N ALA A 633 -19.75 -18.29 -8.49
CA ALA A 633 -19.74 -19.49 -9.31
C ALA A 633 -20.39 -20.69 -8.59
N GLN A 634 -20.28 -20.75 -7.27
CA GLN A 634 -20.94 -21.76 -6.43
C GLN A 634 -22.43 -21.48 -6.17
N GLY A 635 -22.98 -20.36 -6.66
CA GLY A 635 -24.37 -19.96 -6.41
C GLY A 635 -24.64 -19.56 -4.95
N LEU A 636 -23.59 -19.20 -4.19
CA LEU A 636 -23.70 -18.88 -2.77
C LEU A 636 -23.98 -17.40 -2.49
N LEU A 637 -23.94 -16.55 -3.52
CA LEU A 637 -24.28 -15.13 -3.43
C LEU A 637 -25.74 -14.90 -3.84
N PRO A 638 -26.61 -14.44 -2.91
CA PRO A 638 -28.00 -14.10 -3.21
C PRO A 638 -28.13 -12.99 -4.25
N THR A 639 -29.21 -13.03 -5.04
CA THR A 639 -29.44 -12.14 -6.18
C THR A 639 -30.26 -10.89 -5.82
N THR A 640 -31.04 -10.93 -4.75
CA THR A 640 -31.96 -9.86 -4.35
C THR A 640 -31.90 -9.64 -2.84
N ALA A 641 -32.10 -8.40 -2.42
CA ALA A 641 -32.20 -8.09 -1.00
C ALA A 641 -33.51 -8.62 -0.40
N PRO A 642 -33.53 -9.01 0.88
CA PRO A 642 -34.73 -9.52 1.53
C PRO A 642 -35.81 -8.43 1.65
N THR A 643 -37.05 -8.76 1.26
CA THR A 643 -38.25 -7.97 1.58
C THR A 643 -38.88 -8.50 2.86
N ALA A 644 -38.17 -8.38 3.97
CA ALA A 644 -38.63 -8.86 5.28
C ALA A 644 -38.75 -7.71 6.28
N ALA A 645 -39.79 -7.73 7.10
CA ALA A 645 -39.94 -6.77 8.20
C ALA A 645 -38.79 -6.96 9.20
N LEU A 646 -38.26 -5.85 9.73
CA LEU A 646 -37.26 -5.88 10.80
C LEU A 646 -37.80 -6.60 12.04
N ILE A 647 -37.05 -7.57 12.58
CA ILE A 647 -37.38 -8.28 13.82
C ILE A 647 -36.21 -8.12 14.82
N PRO A 648 -36.24 -7.08 15.67
CA PRO A 648 -35.24 -6.90 16.71
C PRO A 648 -35.23 -8.08 17.68
N GLY A 649 -34.05 -8.54 18.09
CA GLY A 649 -33.93 -9.67 19.02
C GLY A 649 -33.80 -11.05 18.37
N LEU A 650 -33.66 -11.12 17.04
CA LEU A 650 -33.14 -12.31 16.36
C LEU A 650 -31.62 -12.21 16.13
N PRO A 651 -30.91 -13.35 16.00
CA PRO A 651 -31.41 -14.71 16.24
C PRO A 651 -31.49 -15.03 17.76
N LEU A 652 -32.42 -15.89 18.18
CA LEU A 652 -32.46 -16.40 19.56
C LEU A 652 -31.59 -17.65 19.70
N ALA A 653 -30.81 -17.74 20.77
CA ALA A 653 -29.88 -18.82 21.03
C ALA A 653 -29.78 -19.12 22.53
N GLU A 654 -29.00 -20.14 22.90
CA GLU A 654 -28.80 -20.51 24.31
C GLU A 654 -28.36 -19.30 25.15
N LYS A 655 -28.85 -19.23 26.40
CA LYS A 655 -28.63 -18.12 27.36
C LYS A 655 -29.36 -16.81 27.02
N HIS A 656 -30.04 -16.71 25.87
CA HIS A 656 -30.95 -15.60 25.62
C HIS A 656 -32.19 -15.74 26.49
N ARG A 657 -32.76 -14.61 26.92
CA ARG A 657 -33.94 -14.60 27.79
C ARG A 657 -34.93 -13.52 27.40
N GLY A 658 -36.19 -13.72 27.75
CA GLY A 658 -37.24 -12.71 27.71
C GLY A 658 -38.46 -13.08 26.87
N ALA A 659 -39.25 -12.07 26.52
CA ALA A 659 -40.58 -12.24 25.96
C ALA A 659 -40.61 -13.00 24.62
N MET A 660 -39.62 -12.77 23.76
CA MET A 660 -39.53 -13.48 22.47
C MET A 660 -39.26 -14.97 22.67
N VAL A 661 -38.45 -15.34 23.68
CA VAL A 661 -38.20 -16.74 24.04
C VAL A 661 -39.49 -17.42 24.52
N VAL A 662 -40.28 -16.74 25.36
CA VAL A 662 -41.61 -17.24 25.79
C VAL A 662 -42.49 -17.53 24.57
N SER A 663 -42.52 -16.63 23.59
CA SER A 663 -43.29 -16.81 22.36
C SER A 663 -42.83 -18.03 21.57
N VAL A 664 -41.52 -18.23 21.42
CA VAL A 664 -40.94 -19.42 20.76
C VAL A 664 -41.27 -20.70 21.52
N GLN A 665 -41.09 -20.74 22.85
CA GLN A 665 -41.39 -21.92 23.67
C GLN A 665 -42.87 -22.30 23.57
N LYS A 666 -43.79 -21.31 23.63
CA LYS A 666 -45.23 -21.53 23.42
C LYS A 666 -45.51 -22.09 22.03
N LYS A 667 -44.87 -21.53 21.00
CA LYS A 667 -45.07 -21.96 19.62
C LYS A 667 -44.54 -23.36 19.39
N LEU A 668 -43.35 -23.69 19.87
CA LEU A 668 -42.79 -25.05 19.86
C LEU A 668 -43.71 -26.07 20.53
N ASN A 669 -44.21 -25.76 21.72
CA ASN A 669 -45.18 -26.62 22.41
C ASN A 669 -46.43 -26.88 21.56
N ALA A 670 -46.91 -25.88 20.84
CA ALA A 670 -48.08 -25.99 19.97
C ALA A 670 -47.79 -26.77 18.69
N VAL A 671 -46.78 -26.36 17.90
CA VAL A 671 -46.49 -26.92 16.57
C VAL A 671 -45.93 -28.34 16.63
N MET A 672 -45.24 -28.70 17.72
CA MET A 672 -44.72 -30.05 17.94
C MET A 672 -45.61 -30.89 18.89
N ASN A 673 -46.77 -30.36 19.31
CA ASN A 673 -47.71 -31.03 20.21
C ASN A 673 -47.04 -31.58 21.50
N LEU A 674 -46.16 -30.80 22.12
CA LEU A 674 -45.39 -31.22 23.29
C LEU A 674 -46.28 -31.22 24.56
N LYS A 675 -46.42 -32.40 25.17
CA LYS A 675 -47.26 -32.65 26.35
C LYS A 675 -46.50 -33.39 27.46
N GLY A 676 -47.04 -33.36 28.67
CA GLY A 676 -46.49 -34.08 29.83
C GLY A 676 -45.01 -33.75 30.05
N SER A 677 -44.18 -34.77 30.24
CA SER A 677 -42.74 -34.65 30.45
C SER A 677 -41.95 -34.09 29.25
N LYS A 678 -42.56 -34.05 28.05
CA LYS A 678 -41.93 -33.47 26.84
C LYS A 678 -42.24 -31.98 26.66
N ARG A 679 -43.20 -31.43 27.44
CA ARG A 679 -43.61 -30.03 27.33
C ARG A 679 -42.50 -29.10 27.81
N LEU A 680 -42.16 -28.10 27.00
CA LEU A 680 -41.22 -27.06 27.39
C LEU A 680 -41.86 -26.14 28.44
N ALA A 681 -41.09 -25.77 29.46
CA ALA A 681 -41.41 -24.62 30.30
C ALA A 681 -41.46 -23.37 29.41
N THR A 682 -42.43 -22.49 29.66
CA THR A 682 -42.54 -21.18 28.98
C THR A 682 -42.07 -20.08 29.93
N ASP A 683 -40.86 -20.28 30.45
CA ASP A 683 -40.19 -19.43 31.45
C ASP A 683 -39.47 -18.24 30.81
N GLY A 684 -39.31 -18.24 29.48
CA GLY A 684 -38.57 -17.22 28.77
C GLY A 684 -37.06 -17.41 28.82
N ASP A 685 -36.56 -18.56 29.26
CA ASP A 685 -35.15 -18.91 29.27
C ASP A 685 -34.81 -19.85 28.10
N PHE A 686 -33.92 -19.42 27.22
CA PHE A 686 -33.47 -20.25 26.11
C PHE A 686 -32.39 -21.20 26.62
N GLY A 687 -32.80 -22.23 27.37
CA GLY A 687 -31.90 -23.26 27.89
C GLY A 687 -31.72 -24.46 26.95
N LYS A 688 -30.95 -25.46 27.40
CA LYS A 688 -30.67 -26.70 26.66
C LYS A 688 -31.92 -27.42 26.16
N GLY A 689 -33.00 -27.42 26.95
CA GLY A 689 -34.29 -28.01 26.54
C GLY A 689 -34.89 -27.30 25.33
N THR A 690 -34.86 -25.97 25.32
CA THR A 690 -35.29 -25.14 24.19
C THR A 690 -34.41 -25.39 22.96
N VAL A 691 -33.08 -25.43 23.12
CA VAL A 691 -32.14 -25.76 22.03
C VAL A 691 -32.49 -27.10 21.39
N LYS A 692 -32.69 -28.15 22.20
CA LYS A 692 -33.05 -29.49 21.72
C LYS A 692 -34.37 -29.48 20.94
N ALA A 693 -35.38 -28.78 21.44
CA ALA A 693 -36.67 -28.66 20.78
C ALA A 693 -36.57 -27.88 19.46
N VAL A 694 -35.78 -26.81 19.40
CA VAL A 694 -35.53 -26.06 18.16
C VAL A 694 -34.84 -26.94 17.12
N LYS A 695 -33.81 -27.70 17.49
CA LYS A 695 -33.17 -28.66 16.55
C LYS A 695 -34.15 -29.69 16.01
N ALA A 696 -35.00 -30.23 16.88
CA ALA A 696 -36.02 -31.19 16.47
C ALA A 696 -37.09 -30.56 15.56
N PHE A 697 -37.51 -29.32 15.83
CA PHE A 697 -38.39 -28.57 14.95
C PHE A 697 -37.72 -28.32 13.59
N GLN A 698 -36.50 -27.79 13.57
CA GLN A 698 -35.73 -27.54 12.34
C GLN A 698 -35.60 -28.82 11.50
N ALA A 699 -35.29 -29.95 12.13
CA ALA A 699 -35.27 -31.25 11.47
C ALA A 699 -36.63 -31.61 10.83
N SER A 700 -37.74 -31.36 11.54
CA SER A 700 -39.09 -31.68 11.06
C SER A 700 -39.55 -30.84 9.86
N VAL A 701 -38.94 -29.66 9.66
CA VAL A 701 -39.23 -28.76 8.52
C VAL A 701 -38.05 -28.66 7.54
N SER A 702 -37.13 -29.63 7.59
CA SER A 702 -35.97 -29.71 6.68
C SER A 702 -35.06 -28.48 6.69
N LEU A 703 -34.95 -27.81 7.84
CA LEU A 703 -34.01 -26.71 8.07
C LEU A 703 -32.72 -27.21 8.74
N PRO A 704 -31.59 -26.49 8.57
CA PRO A 704 -30.36 -26.76 9.30
C PRO A 704 -30.59 -26.79 10.82
N GLN A 705 -30.11 -27.83 11.49
CA GLN A 705 -30.36 -28.08 12.92
C GLN A 705 -29.40 -27.27 13.82
N THR A 706 -29.41 -25.95 13.66
CA THR A 706 -28.53 -25.03 14.39
C THR A 706 -28.87 -24.98 15.89
N GLY A 707 -30.14 -25.22 16.25
CA GLY A 707 -30.65 -25.01 17.60
C GLY A 707 -30.82 -23.53 17.97
N THR A 708 -30.63 -22.63 17.01
CA THR A 708 -30.91 -21.19 17.11
C THR A 708 -32.17 -20.86 16.32
N VAL A 709 -32.93 -19.87 16.77
CA VAL A 709 -34.07 -19.35 16.02
C VAL A 709 -33.64 -18.10 15.28
N ASP A 710 -33.18 -18.30 14.05
CA ASP A 710 -32.91 -17.25 13.07
C ASP A 710 -34.20 -16.80 12.35
N ARG A 711 -34.06 -15.96 11.32
CA ARG A 711 -35.22 -15.47 10.56
C ARG A 711 -35.99 -16.60 9.90
N THR A 712 -35.29 -17.52 9.24
CA THR A 712 -35.90 -18.66 8.53
C THR A 712 -36.66 -19.56 9.49
N THR A 713 -36.08 -19.85 10.65
CA THR A 713 -36.71 -20.67 11.69
C THR A 713 -37.92 -19.95 12.30
N TRP A 714 -37.82 -18.64 12.56
CA TRP A 714 -38.93 -17.82 13.05
C TRP A 714 -40.12 -17.83 12.08
N ASP A 715 -39.84 -17.66 10.78
CA ASP A 715 -40.87 -17.65 9.74
C ASP A 715 -41.50 -19.04 9.56
N ALA A 716 -40.69 -20.11 9.57
CA ALA A 716 -41.16 -21.50 9.50
C ALA A 716 -42.05 -21.89 10.69
N MET A 717 -41.86 -21.27 11.85
CA MET A 717 -42.78 -21.42 12.99
C MET A 717 -44.11 -20.69 12.78
N GLY A 718 -44.34 -20.03 11.63
CA GLY A 718 -45.55 -19.25 11.37
C GLY A 718 -45.61 -17.93 12.15
N LEU A 719 -44.44 -17.35 12.46
CA LEU A 719 -44.33 -16.07 13.17
C LEU A 719 -43.94 -14.90 12.23
N ALA A 720 -43.86 -15.13 10.93
CA ALA A 720 -43.40 -14.14 9.94
C ALA A 720 -44.16 -12.80 9.97
N THR A 721 -45.47 -12.86 10.17
CA THR A 721 -46.36 -11.68 10.23
C THR A 721 -46.48 -11.09 11.63
N ARG A 722 -45.86 -11.73 12.64
CA ARG A 722 -45.99 -11.38 14.07
C ARG A 722 -44.89 -10.44 14.53
N SER A 723 -44.73 -9.32 13.83
CA SER A 723 -43.79 -8.25 14.21
C SER A 723 -44.13 -7.61 15.56
N ASP A 724 -45.38 -7.74 16.02
CA ASP A 724 -45.83 -7.36 17.35
C ASP A 724 -45.15 -8.15 18.48
N LEU A 725 -44.63 -9.34 18.19
CA LEU A 725 -43.88 -10.17 19.13
C LEU A 725 -42.39 -9.80 19.19
N ALA A 726 -41.89 -9.02 18.22
CA ALA A 726 -40.49 -8.62 18.07
C ALA A 726 -40.12 -7.46 19.00
N VAL A 727 -40.22 -7.70 20.31
CA VAL A 727 -40.14 -6.64 21.32
C VAL A 727 -39.10 -6.96 22.38
N LEU A 728 -38.12 -6.07 22.52
CA LEU A 728 -37.19 -6.03 23.65
C LEU A 728 -37.84 -5.23 24.78
N ARG A 729 -37.88 -5.80 25.99
CA ARG A 729 -38.47 -5.19 27.19
C ARG A 729 -37.79 -5.72 28.44
N VAL A 730 -38.19 -5.24 29.63
CA VAL A 730 -37.66 -5.71 30.92
C VAL A 730 -37.53 -7.23 30.97
N GLY A 731 -36.35 -7.69 31.39
CA GLY A 731 -35.99 -9.10 31.46
C GLY A 731 -35.40 -9.68 30.18
N SER A 732 -35.47 -8.97 29.05
CA SER A 732 -34.76 -9.36 27.82
C SER A 732 -33.26 -9.37 28.04
N ARG A 733 -32.60 -10.51 27.79
CA ARG A 733 -31.15 -10.64 27.71
C ARG A 733 -30.77 -11.08 26.30
N HIS A 734 -30.12 -10.19 25.54
CA HIS A 734 -29.85 -10.39 24.12
C HIS A 734 -28.78 -9.41 23.59
N PRO A 735 -27.94 -9.80 22.60
CA PRO A 735 -27.00 -8.88 21.91
C PRO A 735 -27.65 -7.58 21.41
N ALA A 736 -28.85 -7.66 20.83
CA ALA A 736 -29.63 -6.49 20.41
C ALA A 736 -29.89 -5.46 21.53
N VAL A 737 -29.96 -5.88 22.80
CA VAL A 737 -30.11 -4.94 23.92
C VAL A 737 -28.83 -4.12 24.11
N SER A 738 -27.66 -4.71 23.89
CA SER A 738 -26.38 -3.98 23.90
C SER A 738 -26.35 -2.89 22.83
N SER A 739 -26.87 -3.16 21.63
CA SER A 739 -27.01 -2.15 20.57
C SER A 739 -27.95 -1.01 20.98
N VAL A 740 -29.08 -1.31 21.62
CA VAL A 740 -30.01 -0.29 22.16
C VAL A 740 -29.32 0.55 23.24
N GLN A 741 -28.59 -0.08 24.16
CA GLN A 741 -27.86 0.62 25.23
C GLN A 741 -26.83 1.59 24.67
N ARG A 742 -26.03 1.18 23.68
CA ARG A 742 -25.05 2.06 23.03
C ARG A 742 -25.72 3.20 22.25
N ALA A 743 -26.74 2.89 21.46
CA ALA A 743 -27.46 3.91 20.69
C ALA A 743 -28.13 4.94 21.61
N LEU A 744 -28.77 4.52 22.71
CA LEU A 744 -29.32 5.44 23.71
C LEU A 744 -28.23 6.24 24.42
N ALA A 745 -27.07 5.64 24.72
CA ALA A 745 -25.97 6.36 25.34
C ALA A 745 -25.53 7.55 24.48
N LYS A 746 -25.37 7.31 23.17
CA LYS A 746 -25.02 8.33 22.16
C LYS A 746 -26.14 9.37 22.01
N VAL A 747 -27.37 8.94 21.76
CA VAL A 747 -28.52 9.83 21.48
C VAL A 747 -28.95 10.67 22.69
N LEU A 748 -28.90 10.09 23.89
CA LEU A 748 -29.26 10.79 25.12
C LEU A 748 -28.08 11.54 25.75
N ARG A 749 -26.85 11.36 25.23
CA ARG A 749 -25.60 11.85 25.83
C ARG A 749 -25.48 11.47 27.30
N LYS A 750 -25.82 10.21 27.61
CA LYS A 750 -25.88 9.66 28.96
C LYS A 750 -25.00 8.41 29.04
N LYS A 751 -24.27 8.25 30.14
CA LYS A 751 -23.56 6.99 30.40
C LYS A 751 -24.57 5.87 30.67
N ILE A 752 -24.66 4.91 29.75
CA ILE A 752 -25.49 3.71 29.87
C ILE A 752 -24.58 2.49 29.75
N PRO A 753 -24.50 1.62 30.77
CA PRO A 753 -23.70 0.41 30.69
C PRO A 753 -24.23 -0.59 29.65
N THR A 754 -23.32 -1.16 28.87
CA THR A 754 -23.61 -2.17 27.84
C THR A 754 -23.66 -3.57 28.46
N THR A 755 -24.73 -3.88 29.21
CA THR A 755 -24.86 -5.16 29.94
C THR A 755 -25.53 -6.26 29.13
N GLY A 756 -26.16 -5.92 28.00
CA GLY A 756 -27.01 -6.83 27.22
C GLY A 756 -28.30 -7.26 27.94
N LEU A 757 -28.60 -6.68 29.12
CA LEU A 757 -29.80 -6.92 29.90
C LEU A 757 -30.70 -5.67 29.89
N PHE A 758 -31.96 -5.87 29.52
CA PHE A 758 -32.95 -4.81 29.51
C PHE A 758 -33.49 -4.62 30.94
N SER A 759 -32.87 -3.69 31.67
CA SER A 759 -33.20 -3.38 33.07
C SER A 759 -34.41 -2.45 33.20
N SER A 760 -34.94 -2.33 34.43
CA SER A 760 -35.97 -1.34 34.76
C SER A 760 -35.49 0.11 34.55
N SER A 761 -34.20 0.39 34.72
CA SER A 761 -33.62 1.71 34.41
C SER A 761 -33.64 2.00 32.91
N LEU A 762 -33.33 1.01 32.08
CA LEU A 762 -33.34 1.16 30.62
C LEU A 762 -34.74 1.47 30.07
N VAL A 763 -35.81 0.99 30.73
CA VAL A 763 -37.20 1.36 30.39
C VAL A 763 -37.39 2.86 30.39
N GLN A 764 -36.85 3.55 31.41
CA GLN A 764 -37.02 5.00 31.54
C GLN A 764 -36.25 5.75 30.44
N ASP A 765 -35.05 5.28 30.11
CA ASP A 765 -34.26 5.84 29.00
C ASP A 765 -34.95 5.63 27.65
N VAL A 766 -35.58 4.47 27.43
CA VAL A 766 -36.39 4.21 26.22
C VAL A 766 -37.63 5.10 26.19
N LYS A 767 -38.34 5.28 27.31
CA LYS A 767 -39.51 6.20 27.37
C LYS A 767 -39.10 7.63 27.07
N LEU A 768 -37.95 8.08 27.59
CA LEU A 768 -37.41 9.40 27.32
C LEU A 768 -37.12 9.58 25.83
N TYR A 769 -36.48 8.60 25.20
CA TYR A 769 -36.25 8.63 23.76
C TYR A 769 -37.57 8.62 22.97
N GLN A 770 -38.50 7.72 23.30
CA GLN A 770 -39.81 7.64 22.64
C GLN A 770 -40.57 8.95 22.72
N LYS A 771 -40.52 9.64 23.87
CA LYS A 771 -41.09 10.97 24.03
C LYS A 771 -40.45 11.98 23.06
N ARG A 772 -39.12 12.00 22.95
CA ARG A 772 -38.38 12.88 22.02
C ARG A 772 -38.72 12.58 20.55
N ALA A 773 -38.91 11.32 20.21
CA ALA A 773 -39.24 10.86 18.87
C ALA A 773 -40.75 10.92 18.54
N GLY A 774 -41.60 11.43 19.45
CA GLY A 774 -43.05 11.52 19.22
C GLY A 774 -43.80 10.18 19.26
N PHE A 775 -43.22 9.13 19.82
CA PHE A 775 -43.84 7.81 19.94
C PHE A 775 -44.58 7.64 21.28
N LYS A 776 -45.50 6.66 21.32
CA LYS A 776 -46.10 6.20 22.58
C LYS A 776 -45.00 5.67 23.51
N GLN A 777 -44.95 6.21 24.72
CA GLN A 777 -43.91 5.92 25.75
C GLN A 777 -44.13 4.54 26.40
N SER A 778 -44.05 3.48 25.61
CA SER A 778 -44.22 2.10 26.07
C SER A 778 -43.06 1.63 26.94
N GLY A 779 -41.87 2.23 26.80
CA GLY A 779 -40.64 1.76 27.43
C GLY A 779 -40.17 0.39 26.90
N ARG A 780 -40.71 -0.02 25.75
CA ARG A 780 -40.38 -1.25 25.02
C ARG A 780 -39.79 -0.87 23.67
N VAL A 781 -38.88 -1.69 23.16
CA VAL A 781 -38.26 -1.47 21.84
C VAL A 781 -38.79 -2.51 20.88
N GLY A 782 -39.75 -2.11 20.04
CA GLY A 782 -40.18 -2.85 18.85
C GLY A 782 -39.55 -2.29 17.57
N PRO A 783 -39.95 -2.78 16.38
CA PRO A 783 -39.34 -2.41 15.10
C PRO A 783 -39.28 -0.90 14.83
N GLN A 784 -40.35 -0.16 15.13
CA GLN A 784 -40.42 1.29 14.91
C GLN A 784 -39.43 2.05 15.80
N THR A 785 -39.40 1.75 17.12
CA THR A 785 -38.45 2.39 18.04
C THR A 785 -37.02 2.02 17.72
N TRP A 786 -36.76 0.77 17.30
CA TRP A 786 -35.43 0.32 16.88
C TRP A 786 -34.92 1.11 15.67
N ALA A 787 -35.68 1.10 14.56
CA ALA A 787 -35.26 1.74 13.32
C ALA A 787 -34.98 3.23 13.52
N SER A 788 -35.87 3.93 14.23
CA SER A 788 -35.71 5.34 14.56
C SER A 788 -34.48 5.60 15.43
N LEU A 789 -34.27 4.80 16.49
CA LEU A 789 -33.14 4.99 17.42
C LEU A 789 -31.79 4.76 16.74
N MET A 790 -31.67 3.72 15.91
CA MET A 790 -30.42 3.40 15.21
C MET A 790 -30.07 4.50 14.19
N LEU A 791 -31.06 5.01 13.46
CA LEU A 791 -30.87 6.14 12.55
C LEU A 791 -30.51 7.44 13.29
N ALA A 792 -31.14 7.70 14.44
CA ALA A 792 -30.81 8.85 15.28
C ALA A 792 -29.36 8.77 15.78
N ALA A 793 -28.90 7.59 16.21
CA ALA A 793 -27.52 7.40 16.63
C ALA A 793 -26.51 7.64 15.49
N ALA A 794 -26.89 7.28 14.26
CA ALA A 794 -26.06 7.46 13.06
C ALA A 794 -25.94 8.91 12.56
N SER A 795 -26.91 9.76 12.89
CA SER A 795 -26.95 11.16 12.44
C SER A 795 -26.28 12.13 13.40
N LEU A 796 -25.83 11.65 14.56
CA LEU A 796 -25.15 12.44 15.57
C LEU A 796 -23.64 12.38 15.34
N LYS A 797 -23.05 13.57 15.16
CA LYS A 797 -21.61 13.78 15.19
C LYS A 797 -21.07 13.67 16.62
#